data_AF-A0A0P0RQI1-F1
#
_entry.id   AF-A0A0P0RQI1-F1
#
_cell.length_a   1.000
_cell.length_b   1.000
_cell.length_c   1.000
_cell.angle_alpha   90.00
_cell.angle_beta   90.00
_cell.angle_gamma   90.00
#
_symmetry.space_group_name_H-M   'P 1'
#
loop_
_entity.id
_entity.type
_entity.pdbx_description
1 polymer ?
#
loop_
_entity_poly.entity_id
_entity_poly.type
_entity_poly.pdbx_seq_one_letter_code
_entity_poly.pdbx_strand_id
1 'polypeptide(L)'
;MATQPQQNDAMPTAAPGDTVVPDGDVCAANMLECAPGNGAYPVSFNLAWHGGAHLMAPPDGNQPAYVRAIADGKVVYLRKTGPNGKPTLHYRNVRTDDGCVVIRHDTEIGEGDSAKITYYSVYLHLQTMQPTLAIGKKIYRKDVLGTPGQIYGQYPQIHFEIVCNEANLKKIIGRAPGPVGAQGRTDAVYGDNWFFVPRGAKLFASEPHPFRDDDSAPAIGSIHPQPSLVTGGTSRDIVICMRYEKDCTLTTYVQDTDGNWSVLGAMPPEREAEYNLYKRATELNARFSDNCVAGLSAGSVAPSPSALFELLRFGRCIGERPAADIRLNHWRKVKTPDGDGWINLSKPNVRVYSDADFPEWAGWSFINDDPTPDSLCDSPTVKRWLDLDRSGHVSHAEAVQALNVEAIRQRMAHAICKFPTEWSKAGLEARYNWLKSPHEALTNPLSDADFNRLMDHARDFAFWEDVQDADFPPANECWHFPPTAFIRQFRQCRWLSADELEQAYPNTYVQNSGGQLHQAANTLSSAMREKYRIVLNRLMEKHSITRNTMRMSHFLGQGAEESRTLAWMDERRSEASCNSFYANRNGNDLPGDGYKFRGRGMKQLTGKFNYAEYWVYRGWLKRHEFTPSWWNHPHPTRPNIATPDVLLTVPYNTVDAGTWYWEATPNHGLPHSVSSMNRYADFGISSLQIQFVTTQINGGQYGLENRRYHTQRLYKLFGDS
;
A
#
# COMPACT_ATOMS: atom_id res chain seq x y z
N MET A 1 59.29 -21.34 -40.69
CA MET A 1 58.36 -20.33 -41.23
C MET A 1 56.96 -20.82 -40.88
N ALA A 2 56.35 -20.57 -39.72
CA ALA A 2 56.02 -19.30 -39.06
C ALA A 2 55.14 -18.39 -39.93
N THR A 3 53.83 -18.36 -39.64
CA THR A 3 53.00 -17.14 -39.42
C THR A 3 51.55 -17.54 -39.06
N GLN A 4 51.02 -16.93 -37.98
CA GLN A 4 49.60 -16.83 -37.63
C GLN A 4 48.78 -16.10 -38.71
N PRO A 5 47.44 -16.07 -38.57
CA PRO A 5 46.85 -14.79 -38.15
C PRO A 5 45.77 -14.90 -37.05
N GLN A 6 45.62 -13.76 -36.37
CA GLN A 6 44.66 -13.39 -35.33
C GLN A 6 43.20 -13.48 -35.79
N GLN A 7 42.31 -13.87 -34.86
CA GLN A 7 40.92 -13.41 -34.82
C GLN A 7 40.38 -13.57 -33.39
N ASN A 8 40.68 -12.58 -32.53
CA ASN A 8 39.84 -12.27 -31.38
C ASN A 8 38.93 -11.14 -31.84
N ASP A 9 37.77 -11.53 -32.38
CA ASP A 9 36.75 -10.59 -32.80
C ASP A 9 36.13 -9.94 -31.57
N ALA A 10 36.14 -8.61 -31.60
CA ALA A 10 35.35 -7.75 -30.74
C ALA A 10 33.91 -8.28 -30.64
N MET A 11 33.34 -8.24 -29.43
CA MET A 11 31.91 -8.48 -29.29
C MET A 11 31.14 -7.53 -30.21
N PRO A 12 30.31 -8.06 -31.13
CA PRO A 12 29.53 -7.22 -32.01
C PRO A 12 28.60 -6.34 -31.17
N THR A 13 28.62 -5.05 -31.49
CA THR A 13 27.58 -4.09 -31.10
C THR A 13 26.21 -4.71 -31.33
N ALA A 14 25.32 -4.58 -30.33
CA ALA A 14 23.98 -5.13 -30.37
C ALA A 14 23.24 -4.77 -31.68
N ALA A 15 22.70 -5.77 -32.36
CA ALA A 15 21.62 -5.58 -33.31
C ALA A 15 20.34 -5.24 -32.50
N PRO A 16 19.64 -4.13 -32.79
CA PRO A 16 18.39 -3.77 -32.11
C PRO A 16 17.26 -4.69 -32.57
N GLY A 17 16.45 -5.27 -31.68
CA GLY A 17 15.28 -6.01 -32.16
C GLY A 17 14.37 -6.75 -31.19
N ASP A 18 14.88 -7.50 -30.21
CA ASP A 18 13.98 -8.39 -29.44
C ASP A 18 13.45 -7.74 -28.16
N THR A 19 12.71 -6.63 -28.33
CA THR A 19 11.68 -6.24 -27.36
C THR A 19 10.46 -7.13 -27.58
N VAL A 20 10.28 -8.12 -26.71
CA VAL A 20 8.99 -8.79 -26.51
C VAL A 20 8.63 -8.73 -25.02
N VAL A 21 7.66 -7.90 -24.68
CA VAL A 21 6.84 -8.05 -23.48
C VAL A 21 5.38 -8.03 -23.96
N PRO A 22 4.67 -9.18 -23.96
CA PRO A 22 3.35 -9.22 -23.31
C PRO A 22 2.99 -10.65 -22.77
N ASP A 23 2.11 -10.86 -21.77
CA ASP A 23 0.74 -10.38 -21.57
C ASP A 23 0.36 -10.13 -20.07
N GLY A 24 -0.16 -8.93 -19.76
CA GLY A 24 -0.99 -8.53 -18.58
C GLY A 24 -0.27 -8.40 -17.20
N ASP A 25 -0.46 -7.39 -16.34
CA ASP A 25 -1.27 -6.15 -16.29
C ASP A 25 -0.35 -4.92 -16.28
N VAL A 26 -0.60 -4.03 -17.26
CA VAL A 26 0.22 -2.91 -17.72
C VAL A 26 -0.39 -1.55 -17.29
N CYS A 27 -1.41 -1.54 -16.45
CA CYS A 27 -2.26 -0.37 -16.33
C CYS A 27 -1.69 0.73 -15.41
N ALA A 28 -0.92 1.67 -15.97
CA ALA A 28 -1.38 3.07 -16.12
C ALA A 28 -0.32 4.10 -16.59
N ALA A 29 0.97 3.76 -16.77
CA ALA A 29 1.95 4.58 -17.53
C ALA A 29 3.28 3.84 -17.80
N ASN A 30 3.59 3.74 -19.09
CA ASN A 30 4.65 3.08 -19.84
C ASN A 30 6.16 3.29 -19.46
N MET A 31 6.74 2.86 -18.34
CA MET A 31 8.22 2.71 -18.26
C MET A 31 8.58 1.22 -18.27
N LEU A 32 9.48 0.79 -19.17
CA LEU A 32 9.95 -0.60 -19.25
C LEU A 32 11.36 -0.68 -18.64
N GLU A 33 11.54 -1.59 -17.67
CA GLU A 33 12.86 -2.02 -17.24
C GLU A 33 13.58 -2.67 -18.43
N CYS A 34 14.84 -2.31 -18.65
CA CYS A 34 15.65 -2.97 -19.66
C CYS A 34 15.89 -4.44 -19.31
N ALA A 35 16.16 -5.26 -20.33
CA ALA A 35 16.40 -6.69 -20.16
C ALA A 35 17.66 -6.96 -19.28
N PRO A 36 17.73 -8.14 -18.62
CA PRO A 36 18.95 -8.59 -17.96
C PRO A 36 20.19 -8.42 -18.84
N GLY A 37 21.31 -8.01 -18.22
CA GLY A 37 22.54 -7.67 -18.93
C GLY A 37 22.56 -6.31 -19.63
N ASN A 38 21.44 -5.58 -19.68
CA ASN A 38 21.36 -4.21 -20.19
C ASN A 38 20.85 -3.24 -19.11
N GLY A 39 21.32 -3.40 -17.87
CA GLY A 39 20.97 -2.55 -16.74
C GLY A 39 19.70 -2.95 -15.99
N ALA A 40 19.37 -4.24 -15.93
CA ALA A 40 18.33 -4.73 -15.02
C ALA A 40 18.85 -4.84 -13.58
N TYR A 41 17.95 -4.64 -12.61
CA TYR A 41 18.22 -4.89 -11.19
C TYR A 41 18.09 -6.40 -10.85
N PRO A 42 18.83 -6.95 -9.88
CA PRO A 42 19.98 -6.39 -9.17
C PRO A 42 21.34 -6.82 -9.74
N VAL A 43 21.37 -7.75 -10.71
CA VAL A 43 22.62 -8.40 -11.14
C VAL A 43 22.67 -8.61 -12.64
N SER A 44 23.86 -8.43 -13.23
CA SER A 44 24.13 -8.64 -14.65
C SER A 44 24.56 -10.07 -15.00
N PHE A 45 24.72 -10.37 -16.28
CA PHE A 45 25.23 -11.67 -16.77
C PHE A 45 26.65 -12.01 -16.34
N ASN A 46 27.45 -10.99 -15.98
CA ASN A 46 28.81 -11.19 -15.45
C ASN A 46 28.82 -11.17 -13.92
N LEU A 47 27.65 -11.31 -13.29
CA LEU A 47 27.47 -11.21 -11.85
C LEU A 47 27.83 -9.84 -11.27
N ALA A 48 27.88 -8.76 -12.06
CA ALA A 48 28.04 -7.42 -11.49
C ALA A 48 26.74 -6.97 -10.79
N TRP A 49 26.84 -6.45 -9.56
CA TRP A 49 25.74 -5.77 -8.88
C TRP A 49 25.29 -4.52 -9.65
N HIS A 50 24.01 -4.20 -9.59
CA HIS A 50 23.39 -3.06 -10.25
C HIS A 50 22.36 -2.40 -9.32
N GLY A 51 22.63 -1.16 -8.90
CA GLY A 51 21.92 -0.45 -7.82
C GLY A 51 20.47 -0.08 -8.11
N GLY A 52 20.07 -0.11 -9.37
CA GLY A 52 18.72 0.20 -9.83
C GLY A 52 18.44 -0.41 -11.18
N ALA A 53 17.67 0.28 -12.01
CA ALA A 53 17.33 -0.19 -13.34
C ALA A 53 17.48 0.91 -14.39
N HIS A 54 17.97 0.52 -15.57
CA HIS A 54 17.76 1.30 -16.78
C HIS A 54 16.28 1.22 -17.16
N LEU A 55 15.67 2.37 -17.38
CA LEU A 55 14.27 2.49 -17.77
C LEU A 55 14.19 3.19 -19.13
N MET A 56 13.47 2.57 -20.06
CA MET A 56 13.16 3.19 -21.34
C MET A 56 11.95 4.10 -21.22
N ALA A 57 12.12 5.36 -21.60
CA ALA A 57 11.04 6.33 -21.59
C ALA A 57 10.03 6.03 -22.70
N PRO A 58 8.74 6.07 -22.39
CA PRO A 58 7.71 5.81 -23.38
C PRO A 58 7.49 6.98 -24.31
N PRO A 59 6.80 6.74 -25.43
CA PRO A 59 6.25 7.83 -26.22
C PRO A 59 5.15 8.58 -25.44
N ASP A 60 5.23 9.91 -25.49
CA ASP A 60 4.18 10.88 -25.16
C ASP A 60 3.94 11.73 -26.42
N GLY A 61 2.96 11.31 -27.24
CA GLY A 61 2.83 11.78 -28.61
C GLY A 61 4.04 11.40 -29.47
N ASN A 62 4.70 12.39 -30.08
CA ASN A 62 5.87 12.19 -30.94
C ASN A 62 7.21 12.37 -30.20
N GLN A 63 7.21 12.50 -28.88
CA GLN A 63 8.40 12.72 -28.07
C GLN A 63 8.48 11.70 -26.93
N PRO A 64 9.66 11.43 -26.38
CA PRO A 64 9.77 10.66 -25.15
C PRO A 64 9.11 11.40 -23.98
N ALA A 65 8.47 10.66 -23.08
CA ALA A 65 7.88 11.21 -21.88
C ALA A 65 8.96 11.85 -20.98
N TYR A 66 8.58 12.94 -20.33
CA TYR A 66 9.43 13.59 -19.34
C TYR A 66 9.65 12.72 -18.11
N VAL A 67 10.83 12.85 -17.52
CA VAL A 67 11.16 12.23 -16.23
C VAL A 67 10.52 13.06 -15.13
N ARG A 68 9.81 12.39 -14.20
CA ARG A 68 9.04 13.03 -13.14
C ARG A 68 9.37 12.45 -11.78
N ALA A 69 9.21 13.27 -10.74
CA ALA A 69 9.36 12.82 -9.36
C ALA A 69 8.28 11.79 -8.98
N ILE A 70 8.69 10.68 -8.35
CA ILE A 70 7.77 9.60 -7.95
C ILE A 70 6.95 9.93 -6.70
N ALA A 71 7.44 10.87 -5.89
CA ALA A 71 6.86 11.29 -4.62
C ALA A 71 7.34 12.70 -4.25
N ASP A 72 6.65 13.33 -3.31
CA ASP A 72 7.07 14.60 -2.71
C ASP A 72 8.42 14.44 -2.02
N GLY A 73 9.26 15.46 -2.08
CA GLY A 73 10.58 15.41 -1.49
C GLY A 73 11.36 16.71 -1.59
N LYS A 74 12.66 16.63 -1.32
CA LYS A 74 13.60 17.74 -1.39
C LYS A 74 14.83 17.31 -2.18
N VAL A 75 15.26 18.13 -3.13
CA VAL A 75 16.50 17.86 -3.88
C VAL A 75 17.69 17.97 -2.92
N VAL A 76 18.51 16.91 -2.83
CA VAL A 76 19.72 16.88 -2.00
C VAL A 76 21.01 16.83 -2.83
N TYR A 77 20.90 16.51 -4.13
CA TYR A 77 21.99 16.60 -5.08
C TYR A 77 21.49 16.89 -6.49
N LEU A 78 22.30 17.63 -7.26
CA LEU A 78 21.99 18.04 -8.62
C LEU A 78 23.28 18.17 -9.44
N ARG A 79 23.35 17.46 -10.57
CA ARG A 79 24.37 17.64 -11.61
C ARG A 79 23.69 17.83 -12.95
N LYS A 80 24.03 18.90 -13.67
CA LYS A 80 23.54 19.16 -15.04
C LYS A 80 24.48 18.55 -16.06
N THR A 81 23.91 17.97 -17.11
CA THR A 81 24.67 17.49 -18.27
C THR A 81 25.35 18.65 -18.98
N GLY A 82 26.66 18.54 -19.18
CA GLY A 82 27.43 19.54 -19.91
C GLY A 82 27.10 19.55 -21.40
N PRO A 83 27.07 20.72 -22.07
CA PRO A 83 26.65 20.83 -23.48
C PRO A 83 27.59 20.13 -24.48
N ASN A 84 28.86 19.97 -24.12
CA ASN A 84 29.89 19.44 -25.04
C ASN A 84 30.28 17.97 -24.75
N GLY A 85 29.76 17.37 -23.66
CA GLY A 85 30.17 16.06 -23.18
C GLY A 85 31.64 15.99 -22.76
N LYS A 86 31.96 15.40 -21.60
CA LYS A 86 33.36 15.07 -21.31
C LYS A 86 33.77 13.90 -22.23
N PRO A 87 34.97 13.86 -22.82
CA PRO A 87 35.39 12.75 -23.69
C PRO A 87 35.28 11.36 -23.03
N THR A 88 35.50 11.31 -21.73
CA THR A 88 35.33 10.15 -20.83
C THR A 88 33.88 9.64 -20.75
N LEU A 89 32.88 10.49 -21.02
CA LEU A 89 31.47 10.09 -21.10
C LEU A 89 31.10 9.48 -22.47
N HIS A 90 32.02 9.50 -23.44
CA HIS A 90 31.90 8.78 -24.71
C HIS A 90 32.50 7.37 -24.62
N TYR A 91 32.17 6.63 -23.56
CA TYR A 91 32.65 5.26 -23.38
C TYR A 91 32.18 4.38 -24.54
N ARG A 92 33.09 3.55 -25.08
CA ARG A 92 32.88 2.78 -26.33
C ARG A 92 32.55 3.64 -27.56
N ASN A 93 33.01 4.89 -27.59
CA ASN A 93 32.75 5.86 -28.66
C ASN A 93 31.27 6.23 -28.84
N VAL A 94 30.44 5.99 -27.82
CA VAL A 94 29.02 6.32 -27.81
C VAL A 94 28.71 7.22 -26.61
N ARG A 95 27.78 8.16 -26.79
CA ARG A 95 27.45 9.14 -25.77
C ARG A 95 26.67 8.52 -24.61
N THR A 96 27.02 8.94 -23.40
CA THR A 96 26.26 8.71 -22.17
C THR A 96 26.07 10.06 -21.47
N ASP A 97 24.83 10.42 -21.13
CA ASP A 97 24.54 11.67 -20.42
C ASP A 97 24.78 11.51 -18.90
N ASP A 98 25.25 12.55 -18.20
CA ASP A 98 25.64 12.49 -16.78
C ASP A 98 24.73 13.29 -15.83
N GLY A 99 23.63 13.84 -16.35
CA GLY A 99 22.66 14.59 -15.58
C GLY A 99 22.04 13.75 -14.46
N CYS A 100 22.06 14.27 -13.24
CA CYS A 100 21.68 13.55 -12.03
C CYS A 100 20.85 14.43 -11.08
N VAL A 101 19.77 13.87 -10.53
CA VAL A 101 19.03 14.42 -9.38
C VAL A 101 18.95 13.34 -8.30
N VAL A 102 19.25 13.71 -7.06
CA VAL A 102 18.87 12.90 -5.89
C VAL A 102 17.83 13.65 -5.09
N ILE A 103 16.73 12.97 -4.77
CA ILE A 103 15.62 13.52 -3.99
C ILE A 103 15.51 12.74 -2.69
N ARG A 104 15.52 13.46 -1.55
CA ARG A 104 15.16 12.93 -0.24
C ARG A 104 13.65 12.96 -0.08
N HIS A 105 13.09 11.85 0.36
CA HIS A 105 11.68 11.69 0.69
C HIS A 105 11.53 11.42 2.18
N ASP A 106 10.82 12.31 2.87
CA ASP A 106 10.40 12.11 4.26
C ASP A 106 8.88 11.99 4.27
N THR A 107 8.35 10.85 4.73
CA THR A 107 6.91 10.60 4.74
C THR A 107 6.48 9.69 5.90
N GLU A 108 5.19 9.45 6.01
CA GLU A 108 4.56 8.59 6.99
C GLU A 108 3.82 7.46 6.29
N ILE A 109 3.99 6.23 6.77
CA ILE A 109 3.32 5.04 6.25
C ILE A 109 2.29 4.48 7.24
N GLY A 110 2.10 5.19 8.36
CA GLY A 110 1.37 4.76 9.53
C GLY A 110 1.52 5.74 10.69
N GLU A 111 1.15 5.31 11.89
CA GLU A 111 1.14 6.12 13.11
C GLU A 111 2.45 6.08 13.89
N GLY A 112 2.86 7.23 14.43
CA GLY A 112 3.98 7.32 15.35
C GLY A 112 5.36 7.31 14.67
N ASP A 113 6.41 7.46 15.46
CA ASP A 113 7.77 7.69 14.94
C ASP A 113 8.39 6.47 14.25
N SER A 114 7.92 5.25 14.57
CA SER A 114 8.33 4.02 13.90
C SER A 114 7.79 3.87 12.47
N ALA A 115 6.78 4.66 12.11
CA ALA A 115 6.18 4.70 10.78
C ALA A 115 6.56 5.96 9.98
N LYS A 116 7.45 6.81 10.52
CA LYS A 116 8.09 7.92 9.78
C LYS A 116 9.34 7.41 9.06
N ILE A 117 9.31 7.39 7.75
CA ILE A 117 10.38 6.80 6.93
C ILE A 117 11.08 7.86 6.10
N THR A 118 12.38 7.63 5.88
CA THR A 118 13.18 8.39 4.92
C THR A 118 13.78 7.45 3.89
N TYR A 119 13.67 7.80 2.61
CA TYR A 119 14.34 7.12 1.52
C TYR A 119 14.77 8.14 0.44
N TYR A 120 15.60 7.70 -0.49
CA TYR A 120 16.11 8.53 -1.57
C TYR A 120 15.78 7.91 -2.91
N SER A 121 15.47 8.76 -3.88
CA SER A 121 15.40 8.37 -5.29
C SER A 121 16.55 9.03 -6.06
N VAL A 122 17.19 8.25 -6.93
CA VAL A 122 18.31 8.69 -7.77
C VAL A 122 17.86 8.62 -9.22
N TYR A 123 17.85 9.77 -9.91
CA TYR A 123 17.54 9.87 -11.34
C TYR A 123 18.82 10.24 -12.08
N LEU A 124 19.34 9.34 -12.90
CA LEU A 124 20.59 9.52 -13.63
C LEU A 124 20.38 9.39 -15.14
N HIS A 125 21.33 9.91 -15.91
CA HIS A 125 21.31 9.99 -17.38
C HIS A 125 20.22 10.93 -17.93
N LEU A 126 19.94 12.02 -17.21
CA LEU A 126 19.06 13.08 -17.72
C LEU A 126 19.77 13.91 -18.78
N GLN A 127 19.19 14.08 -19.96
CA GLN A 127 19.82 14.90 -21.00
C GLN A 127 19.64 16.40 -20.72
N THR A 128 18.43 16.81 -20.36
CA THR A 128 18.11 18.17 -19.96
C THR A 128 17.39 18.16 -18.63
N MET A 129 17.53 19.26 -17.87
CA MET A 129 16.94 19.39 -16.54
C MET A 129 16.07 20.63 -16.49
N GLN A 130 15.00 20.59 -15.68
CA GLN A 130 14.17 21.76 -15.46
C GLN A 130 15.02 22.90 -14.86
N PRO A 131 14.97 24.13 -15.42
CA PRO A 131 15.77 25.25 -14.92
C PRO A 131 15.49 25.60 -13.46
N THR A 132 14.30 25.22 -12.98
CA THR A 132 13.84 25.52 -11.64
C THR A 132 14.40 24.55 -10.58
N LEU A 133 15.09 23.46 -10.96
CA LEU A 133 15.71 22.55 -10.00
C LEU A 133 16.94 23.20 -9.31
N ALA A 134 17.02 23.03 -7.99
CA ALA A 134 18.13 23.48 -7.16
C ALA A 134 18.20 22.62 -5.90
N ILE A 135 19.40 22.47 -5.32
CA ILE A 135 19.56 21.80 -4.02
C ILE A 135 18.74 22.54 -2.96
N GLY A 136 18.07 21.78 -2.09
CA GLY A 136 17.17 22.29 -1.05
C GLY A 136 15.76 22.60 -1.54
N LYS A 137 15.50 22.56 -2.85
CA LYS A 137 14.17 22.81 -3.40
C LYS A 137 13.20 21.67 -3.06
N LYS A 138 11.99 22.03 -2.58
CA LYS A 138 10.85 21.10 -2.48
C LYS A 138 10.35 20.73 -3.88
N ILE A 139 10.16 19.44 -4.09
CA ILE A 139 9.62 18.84 -5.30
C ILE A 139 8.33 18.12 -4.92
N TYR A 140 7.31 18.25 -5.74
CA TYR A 140 6.07 17.52 -5.59
C TYR A 140 6.04 16.32 -6.53
N ARG A 141 5.31 15.29 -6.13
CA ARG A 141 5.00 14.13 -6.96
C ARG A 141 4.49 14.60 -8.33
N LYS A 142 4.98 13.97 -9.40
CA LYS A 142 4.71 14.31 -10.82
C LYS A 142 5.40 15.58 -11.34
N ASP A 143 6.10 16.37 -10.53
CA ASP A 143 6.89 17.48 -11.05
C ASP A 143 7.89 16.98 -12.08
N VAL A 144 8.01 17.71 -13.19
CA VAL A 144 9.00 17.39 -14.22
C VAL A 144 10.39 17.67 -13.66
N LEU A 145 11.29 16.70 -13.79
CA LEU A 145 12.70 16.82 -13.43
C LEU A 145 13.55 17.17 -14.65
N GLY A 146 13.22 16.58 -15.80
CA GLY A 146 14.03 16.71 -17.01
C GLY A 146 13.54 15.81 -18.15
N THR A 147 14.38 15.66 -19.17
CA THR A 147 14.18 14.70 -20.26
C THR A 147 15.05 13.47 -20.06
N PRO A 148 14.61 12.29 -20.52
CA PRO A 148 15.48 11.12 -20.59
C PRO A 148 16.68 11.42 -21.51
N GLY A 149 17.78 10.73 -21.28
CA GLY A 149 19.01 10.91 -22.05
C GLY A 149 19.48 9.62 -22.69
N GLN A 150 20.79 9.54 -22.87
CA GLN A 150 21.46 8.43 -23.54
C GLN A 150 22.30 7.62 -22.57
N ILE A 151 22.21 6.29 -22.69
CA ILE A 151 23.09 5.34 -21.99
C ILE A 151 23.76 4.46 -23.03
N TYR A 152 25.09 4.56 -23.16
CA TYR A 152 25.85 3.82 -24.18
C TYR A 152 25.25 3.96 -25.60
N GLY A 153 24.80 5.16 -25.96
CA GLY A 153 24.15 5.45 -27.24
C GLY A 153 22.69 5.03 -27.36
N GLN A 154 22.10 4.36 -26.36
CA GLN A 154 20.69 4.01 -26.32
C GLN A 154 19.86 5.19 -25.79
N TYR A 155 18.88 5.62 -26.56
CA TYR A 155 17.93 6.70 -26.25
C TYR A 155 16.51 6.20 -26.49
N PRO A 156 15.50 6.61 -25.70
CA PRO A 156 15.53 7.52 -24.55
C PRO A 156 15.54 6.77 -23.21
N GLN A 157 16.65 6.79 -22.47
CA GLN A 157 16.78 6.02 -21.22
C GLN A 157 17.20 6.88 -20.03
N ILE A 158 16.90 6.38 -18.83
CA ILE A 158 17.46 6.84 -17.56
C ILE A 158 17.92 5.64 -16.73
N HIS A 159 18.82 5.87 -15.78
CA HIS A 159 19.04 4.93 -14.68
C HIS A 159 18.30 5.45 -13.44
N PHE A 160 17.55 4.57 -12.79
CA PHE A 160 16.70 4.92 -11.66
C PHE A 160 16.94 4.00 -10.46
N GLU A 161 17.25 4.58 -9.30
CA GLU A 161 17.45 3.84 -8.05
C GLU A 161 16.55 4.35 -6.93
N ILE A 162 16.24 3.45 -5.99
CA ILE A 162 15.63 3.78 -4.72
C ILE A 162 16.47 3.17 -3.61
N VAL A 163 16.93 4.00 -2.67
CA VAL A 163 17.88 3.60 -1.64
C VAL A 163 17.52 4.12 -0.26
N CYS A 164 18.00 3.43 0.78
CA CYS A 164 17.96 3.93 2.15
C CYS A 164 19.11 3.36 2.99
N ASN A 165 19.29 3.91 4.20
CA ASN A 165 20.14 3.31 5.22
C ASN A 165 19.38 2.23 6.01
N GLU A 166 20.10 1.38 6.75
CA GLU A 166 19.49 0.27 7.49
C GLU A 166 18.52 0.73 8.59
N ALA A 167 18.77 1.88 9.22
CA ALA A 167 17.88 2.44 10.22
C ALA A 167 16.50 2.77 9.64
N ASN A 168 16.46 3.32 8.42
CA ASN A 168 15.22 3.60 7.70
C ASN A 168 14.58 2.33 7.13
N LEU A 169 15.38 1.36 6.64
CA LEU A 169 14.85 0.06 6.23
C LEU A 169 14.09 -0.61 7.39
N LYS A 170 14.63 -0.55 8.61
CA LYS A 170 13.97 -1.07 9.82
C LYS A 170 12.62 -0.42 10.09
N LYS A 171 12.49 0.89 9.85
CA LYS A 171 11.20 1.59 9.97
C LYS A 171 10.23 1.23 8.85
N ILE A 172 10.73 1.09 7.62
CA ILE A 172 9.94 0.67 6.45
C ILE A 172 9.28 -0.70 6.69
N ILE A 173 10.06 -1.70 7.13
CA ILE A 173 9.57 -3.08 7.28
C ILE A 173 9.13 -3.44 8.71
N GLY A 174 9.33 -2.55 9.68
CA GLY A 174 8.93 -2.72 11.08
C GLY A 174 9.81 -3.67 11.90
N ARG A 175 10.97 -4.11 11.38
CA ARG A 175 11.90 -5.06 12.02
C ARG A 175 13.31 -4.99 11.42
N ALA A 176 14.24 -5.75 11.97
CA ALA A 176 15.52 -6.01 11.30
C ALA A 176 15.31 -6.77 9.97
N PRO A 177 16.12 -6.52 8.92
CA PRO A 177 16.01 -7.23 7.64
C PRO A 177 16.07 -8.75 7.81
N GLY A 178 15.11 -9.47 7.22
CA GLY A 178 14.98 -10.92 7.37
C GLY A 178 13.53 -11.41 7.33
N PRO A 179 13.30 -12.72 7.49
CA PRO A 179 11.97 -13.32 7.49
C PRO A 179 11.11 -12.80 8.66
N VAL A 180 9.79 -12.86 8.52
CA VAL A 180 8.88 -12.47 9.59
C VAL A 180 8.80 -13.54 10.69
N GLY A 181 8.64 -13.11 11.94
CA GLY A 181 8.72 -13.97 13.12
C GLY A 181 7.73 -13.60 14.23
N ALA A 182 7.79 -12.37 14.73
CA ALA A 182 6.82 -11.91 15.71
C ALA A 182 5.46 -11.58 15.06
N GLN A 183 4.44 -11.27 15.87
CA GLN A 183 3.18 -10.71 15.38
C GLN A 183 3.45 -9.46 14.52
N GLY A 184 2.75 -9.33 13.39
CA GLY A 184 2.91 -8.20 12.47
C GLY A 184 2.59 -6.86 13.13
N ARG A 185 3.16 -5.79 12.58
CA ARG A 185 3.08 -4.43 13.14
C ARG A 185 1.66 -3.88 13.12
N THR A 186 1.34 -2.88 13.95
CA THR A 186 -0.02 -2.28 14.04
C THR A 186 -0.03 -0.77 13.84
N ASP A 187 1.15 -0.17 13.80
CA ASP A 187 1.38 1.24 13.50
C ASP A 187 1.20 1.52 11.99
N ALA A 188 1.60 0.59 11.11
CA ALA A 188 1.33 0.62 9.68
C ALA A 188 0.59 -0.64 9.23
N VAL A 189 -0.58 -0.48 8.59
CA VAL A 189 -1.41 -1.58 8.07
C VAL A 189 -2.00 -1.12 6.75
N TYR A 190 -1.69 -1.82 5.66
CA TYR A 190 -2.23 -1.57 4.33
C TYR A 190 -2.07 -2.82 3.45
N GLY A 191 -2.74 -2.82 2.30
CA GLY A 191 -2.65 -3.91 1.33
C GLY A 191 -3.45 -5.14 1.74
N ASP A 192 -2.93 -6.32 1.40
CA ASP A 192 -3.55 -7.60 1.70
C ASP A 192 -3.16 -8.06 3.12
N ASN A 193 -4.01 -8.89 3.75
CA ASN A 193 -3.76 -9.40 5.11
C ASN A 193 -3.26 -10.84 5.04
N TRP A 194 -2.29 -11.18 5.87
CA TRP A 194 -1.63 -12.48 5.86
C TRP A 194 -1.74 -13.16 7.22
N PHE A 195 -2.09 -14.43 7.20
CA PHE A 195 -2.28 -15.25 8.40
C PHE A 195 -1.30 -16.41 8.35
N PHE A 196 -0.28 -16.38 9.22
CA PHE A 196 0.54 -17.57 9.46
C PHE A 196 -0.22 -18.48 10.42
N VAL A 197 -0.59 -19.66 9.94
CA VAL A 197 -1.32 -20.68 10.71
C VAL A 197 -0.41 -21.88 10.95
N PRO A 198 -0.02 -22.16 12.21
CA PRO A 198 0.85 -23.29 12.50
C PRO A 198 0.16 -24.63 12.26
N ARG A 199 0.97 -25.67 12.04
CA ARG A 199 0.54 -27.07 11.97
C ARG A 199 -0.33 -27.45 13.15
N GLY A 200 -1.28 -28.34 12.90
CA GLY A 200 -2.24 -28.84 13.90
C GLY A 200 -3.51 -28.00 14.02
N ALA A 201 -3.70 -26.99 13.15
CA ALA A 201 -4.94 -26.24 13.12
C ALA A 201 -6.11 -27.13 12.67
N LYS A 202 -7.22 -27.11 13.41
CA LYS A 202 -8.40 -27.93 13.15
C LYS A 202 -9.20 -27.40 11.96
N LEU A 203 -9.77 -28.31 11.19
CA LEU A 203 -10.56 -28.03 9.99
C LEU A 203 -11.97 -28.58 10.15
N PHE A 204 -12.99 -27.82 9.75
CA PHE A 204 -14.38 -28.21 9.91
C PHE A 204 -15.16 -28.14 8.59
N ALA A 205 -16.20 -28.98 8.45
CA ALA A 205 -16.98 -29.09 7.22
C ALA A 205 -17.88 -27.87 6.99
N SER A 206 -18.50 -27.38 8.06
CA SER A 206 -19.38 -26.22 8.08
C SER A 206 -18.79 -25.10 8.92
N GLU A 207 -19.19 -23.85 8.67
CA GLU A 207 -18.74 -22.70 9.45
C GLU A 207 -19.11 -22.86 10.93
N PRO A 208 -18.12 -22.93 11.83
CA PRO A 208 -18.40 -22.95 13.26
C PRO A 208 -19.05 -21.65 13.75
N HIS A 209 -19.71 -21.74 14.91
CA HIS A 209 -20.21 -20.54 15.56
C HIS A 209 -19.04 -19.64 16.01
N PRO A 210 -19.10 -18.29 15.84
CA PRO A 210 -18.00 -17.38 16.18
C PRO A 210 -17.62 -17.36 17.68
N PHE A 211 -18.49 -17.88 18.56
CA PHE A 211 -18.18 -18.09 19.97
C PHE A 211 -17.21 -19.26 20.22
N ARG A 212 -17.17 -20.23 19.31
CA ARG A 212 -16.41 -21.47 19.50
C ARG A 212 -15.00 -21.28 19.00
N ASP A 213 -14.04 -21.55 19.88
CA ASP A 213 -12.63 -21.56 19.50
C ASP A 213 -12.30 -22.87 18.76
N ASP A 214 -12.91 -23.99 19.17
CA ASP A 214 -12.78 -25.31 18.56
C ASP A 214 -14.16 -25.96 18.45
N ASP A 215 -14.57 -26.31 17.24
CA ASP A 215 -15.91 -26.85 17.00
C ASP A 215 -16.09 -28.32 17.38
N SER A 216 -15.02 -29.00 17.78
CA SER A 216 -15.07 -30.37 18.31
C SER A 216 -15.29 -30.45 19.83
N ALA A 217 -15.14 -29.33 20.55
CA ALA A 217 -15.40 -29.29 22.01
C ALA A 217 -16.88 -29.61 22.34
N PRO A 218 -17.23 -30.01 23.57
CA PRO A 218 -18.63 -30.32 23.92
C PRO A 218 -19.63 -29.22 23.55
N ALA A 219 -20.90 -29.59 23.36
CA ALA A 219 -21.96 -28.66 23.02
C ALA A 219 -22.10 -27.56 24.08
N ILE A 220 -22.44 -26.34 23.65
CA ILE A 220 -22.72 -25.25 24.58
C ILE A 220 -23.99 -24.53 24.14
N GLY A 221 -25.01 -24.53 25.02
CA GLY A 221 -26.35 -24.06 24.65
C GLY A 221 -26.91 -24.88 23.49
N SER A 222 -27.39 -24.19 22.44
CA SER A 222 -27.86 -24.84 21.20
C SER A 222 -26.75 -25.02 20.15
N ILE A 223 -25.50 -24.73 20.50
CA ILE A 223 -24.36 -24.83 19.59
C ILE A 223 -23.77 -26.23 19.69
N HIS A 224 -24.07 -27.07 18.70
CA HIS A 224 -23.62 -28.46 18.63
C HIS A 224 -22.22 -28.58 18.01
N PRO A 225 -21.41 -29.55 18.46
CA PRO A 225 -20.10 -29.79 17.87
C PRO A 225 -20.18 -30.48 16.51
N GLN A 226 -19.10 -30.37 15.74
CA GLN A 226 -18.86 -31.18 14.56
C GLN A 226 -17.45 -31.79 14.61
N PRO A 227 -17.23 -32.99 14.04
CA PRO A 227 -15.91 -33.59 14.00
C PRO A 227 -14.95 -32.75 13.15
N SER A 228 -13.68 -32.71 13.57
CA SER A 228 -12.62 -32.19 12.72
C SER A 228 -12.47 -33.07 11.49
N LEU A 229 -12.37 -32.48 10.30
CA LEU A 229 -12.14 -33.17 9.03
C LEU A 229 -10.84 -33.98 9.07
N VAL A 230 -9.84 -33.46 9.79
CA VAL A 230 -8.54 -34.11 10.00
C VAL A 230 -8.30 -34.22 11.50
N THR A 231 -8.18 -35.44 12.01
CA THR A 231 -8.02 -35.68 13.46
C THR A 231 -6.81 -34.95 14.03
N GLY A 232 -5.69 -34.94 13.31
CA GLY A 232 -4.45 -34.25 13.71
C GLY A 232 -4.44 -32.74 13.44
N GLY A 233 -5.44 -32.19 12.74
CA GLY A 233 -5.36 -30.85 12.14
C GLY A 233 -4.41 -30.82 10.94
N THR A 234 -4.05 -29.62 10.49
CA THR A 234 -3.11 -29.41 9.37
C THR A 234 -1.77 -30.11 9.59
N SER A 235 -1.21 -30.77 8.58
CA SER A 235 0.04 -31.52 8.66
C SER A 235 1.29 -30.63 8.70
N ARG A 236 1.16 -29.37 8.26
CA ARG A 236 2.25 -28.40 8.17
C ARG A 236 1.76 -26.98 8.44
N ASP A 237 2.71 -26.07 8.63
CA ASP A 237 2.44 -24.65 8.69
C ASP A 237 1.96 -24.17 7.31
N ILE A 238 0.98 -23.28 7.32
CA ILE A 238 0.42 -22.66 6.11
C ILE A 238 0.33 -21.16 6.29
N VAL A 239 0.34 -20.43 5.18
CA VAL A 239 0.04 -19.00 5.17
C VAL A 239 -1.21 -18.76 4.34
N ILE A 240 -2.11 -17.92 4.82
CA ILE A 240 -3.33 -17.57 4.10
C ILE A 240 -3.28 -16.06 3.80
N CYS A 241 -3.35 -15.72 2.51
CA CYS A 241 -3.56 -14.35 2.06
C CYS A 241 -5.06 -14.08 1.95
N MET A 242 -5.54 -13.02 2.61
CA MET A 242 -6.89 -12.51 2.47
C MET A 242 -6.85 -11.17 1.71
N ARG A 243 -7.28 -11.22 0.45
CA ARG A 243 -7.32 -10.07 -0.46
C ARG A 243 -8.74 -9.59 -0.65
N TYR A 244 -8.96 -8.31 -0.36
CA TYR A 244 -10.20 -7.61 -0.64
C TYR A 244 -10.06 -6.73 -1.89
N GLU A 245 -10.87 -7.00 -2.90
CA GLU A 245 -10.96 -6.19 -4.11
C GLU A 245 -12.36 -6.31 -4.70
N LYS A 246 -13.34 -5.69 -4.02
CA LYS A 246 -14.79 -5.86 -4.23
C LYS A 246 -15.28 -7.25 -3.79
N ASP A 247 -14.60 -8.30 -4.23
CA ASP A 247 -14.71 -9.67 -3.73
C ASP A 247 -13.73 -9.90 -2.56
N CYS A 248 -13.77 -11.08 -1.93
CA CYS A 248 -12.73 -11.57 -1.02
C CYS A 248 -12.15 -12.89 -1.53
N THR A 249 -10.83 -12.93 -1.74
CA THR A 249 -10.13 -14.16 -2.13
C THR A 249 -9.22 -14.60 -0.99
N LEU A 250 -9.27 -15.90 -0.68
CA LEU A 250 -8.40 -16.55 0.30
C LEU A 250 -7.47 -17.52 -0.42
N THR A 251 -6.19 -17.16 -0.50
CA THR A 251 -5.15 -17.95 -1.17
C THR A 251 -4.24 -18.57 -0.13
N THR A 252 -4.08 -19.89 -0.17
CA THR A 252 -3.20 -20.63 0.73
C THR A 252 -1.83 -20.81 0.08
N TYR A 253 -0.79 -20.55 0.88
CA TYR A 253 0.61 -20.73 0.55
C TYR A 253 1.21 -21.79 1.47
N VAL A 254 2.15 -22.56 0.91
CA VAL A 254 2.93 -23.57 1.63
C VAL A 254 4.40 -23.35 1.38
N GLN A 255 5.23 -23.77 2.34
CA GLN A 255 6.67 -23.76 2.15
C GLN A 255 7.11 -25.03 1.40
N ASP A 256 7.87 -24.84 0.33
CA ASP A 256 8.50 -25.88 -0.48
C ASP A 256 9.74 -26.45 0.23
N THR A 257 10.28 -27.56 -0.27
CA THR A 257 11.48 -28.21 0.30
C THR A 257 12.71 -27.31 0.31
N ASP A 258 12.79 -26.38 -0.65
CA ASP A 258 13.90 -25.45 -0.80
C ASP A 258 13.73 -24.18 0.07
N GLY A 259 12.70 -24.15 0.93
CA GLY A 259 12.40 -23.05 1.86
C GLY A 259 11.56 -21.91 1.26
N ASN A 260 11.21 -22.01 -0.02
CA ASN A 260 10.43 -21.01 -0.76
C ASN A 260 8.94 -21.13 -0.45
N TRP A 261 8.18 -20.07 -0.71
CA TRP A 261 6.72 -20.11 -0.57
C TRP A 261 6.05 -20.18 -1.93
N SER A 262 5.15 -21.14 -2.10
CA SER A 262 4.38 -21.34 -3.32
C SER A 262 2.88 -21.36 -3.04
N VAL A 263 2.09 -20.99 -4.04
CA VAL A 263 0.63 -21.02 -3.96
C VAL A 263 0.16 -22.46 -4.03
N LEU A 264 -0.49 -22.94 -2.96
CA LEU A 264 -1.19 -24.23 -2.95
C LEU A 264 -2.51 -24.14 -3.73
N GLY A 265 -3.22 -23.03 -3.56
CA GLY A 265 -4.48 -22.76 -4.24
C GLY A 265 -5.36 -21.80 -3.47
N ALA A 266 -6.45 -21.36 -4.10
CA ALA A 266 -7.42 -20.47 -3.51
C ALA A 266 -8.82 -21.08 -3.49
N MET A 267 -9.65 -20.69 -2.53
CA MET A 267 -11.09 -20.91 -2.63
C MET A 267 -11.68 -20.02 -3.73
N PRO A 268 -12.83 -20.40 -4.33
CA PRO A 268 -13.56 -19.49 -5.20
C PRO A 268 -13.80 -18.14 -4.51
N PRO A 269 -13.61 -16.99 -5.20
CA PRO A 269 -13.79 -15.69 -4.59
C PRO A 269 -15.18 -15.54 -3.96
N GLU A 270 -15.22 -15.05 -2.73
CA GLU A 270 -16.46 -14.65 -2.06
C GLU A 270 -16.96 -13.37 -2.75
N ARG A 271 -17.94 -13.53 -3.66
CA ARG A 271 -18.46 -12.44 -4.49
C ARG A 271 -19.03 -11.31 -3.65
N GLU A 272 -18.64 -10.08 -3.99
CA GLU A 272 -19.02 -8.84 -3.34
C GLU A 272 -18.74 -8.80 -1.83
N ALA A 273 -17.90 -9.70 -1.29
CA ALA A 273 -17.68 -9.83 0.15
C ALA A 273 -17.08 -8.58 0.78
N GLU A 274 -16.30 -7.79 0.02
CA GLU A 274 -15.80 -6.50 0.50
C GLU A 274 -16.95 -5.53 0.76
N TYR A 275 -17.91 -5.47 -0.17
CA TYR A 275 -19.09 -4.63 -0.03
C TYR A 275 -20.03 -5.19 1.05
N ASN A 276 -20.12 -6.49 1.22
CA ASN A 276 -21.06 -7.11 2.15
C ASN A 276 -20.51 -7.21 3.59
N LEU A 277 -19.36 -6.60 3.89
CA LEU A 277 -18.65 -6.79 5.15
C LEU A 277 -19.45 -6.28 6.35
N TYR A 278 -20.11 -5.13 6.23
CA TYR A 278 -20.97 -4.58 7.28
C TYR A 278 -22.14 -5.51 7.64
N LYS A 279 -22.84 -6.04 6.62
CA LYS A 279 -23.89 -7.05 6.81
C LYS A 279 -23.34 -8.29 7.47
N ARG A 280 -22.20 -8.80 7.00
CA ARG A 280 -21.57 -9.99 7.57
C ARG A 280 -21.25 -9.81 9.04
N ALA A 281 -20.69 -8.66 9.42
CA ALA A 281 -20.40 -8.33 10.82
C ALA A 281 -21.68 -8.26 11.67
N THR A 282 -22.74 -7.66 11.14
CA THR A 282 -24.04 -7.56 11.84
C THR A 282 -24.73 -8.91 11.99
N GLU A 283 -24.70 -9.77 10.96
CA GLU A 283 -25.22 -11.15 11.03
C GLU A 283 -24.45 -11.98 12.04
N LEU A 284 -23.12 -11.84 12.11
CA LEU A 284 -22.31 -12.50 13.12
C LEU A 284 -22.64 -12.01 14.53
N ASN A 285 -22.80 -10.70 14.73
CA ASN A 285 -23.23 -10.13 16.00
C ASN A 285 -24.58 -10.71 16.44
N ALA A 286 -25.54 -10.83 15.54
CA ALA A 286 -26.87 -11.39 15.84
C ALA A 286 -26.83 -12.86 16.28
N ARG A 287 -25.80 -13.63 15.90
CA ARG A 287 -25.60 -15.00 16.40
C ARG A 287 -25.28 -15.04 17.91
N PHE A 288 -24.82 -13.93 18.49
CA PHE A 288 -24.60 -13.79 19.92
C PHE A 288 -25.87 -13.40 20.70
N SER A 289 -26.99 -13.03 20.04
CA SER A 289 -28.23 -12.62 20.70
C SER A 289 -29.30 -13.73 20.83
N ASP A 290 -29.87 -13.79 22.04
CA ASP A 290 -31.24 -14.16 22.43
C ASP A 290 -31.75 -15.61 22.39
N ASN A 291 -31.06 -16.64 21.88
CA ASN A 291 -31.43 -18.04 22.18
C ASN A 291 -30.30 -19.10 22.03
N CYS A 292 -29.24 -18.83 21.25
CA CYS A 292 -28.16 -19.81 21.07
C CYS A 292 -27.14 -19.86 22.23
N VAL A 293 -27.11 -18.78 23.03
CA VAL A 293 -26.05 -18.44 23.99
C VAL A 293 -26.63 -18.30 25.42
N ALA A 294 -27.92 -18.62 25.64
CA ALA A 294 -28.66 -18.42 26.90
C ALA A 294 -28.12 -19.16 28.15
N GLY A 295 -26.99 -19.88 28.02
CA GLY A 295 -26.27 -20.50 29.13
C GLY A 295 -24.74 -20.29 29.09
N LEU A 296 -24.23 -19.42 28.21
CA LEU A 296 -22.81 -19.17 28.06
C LEU A 296 -22.32 -18.16 29.11
N SER A 297 -22.32 -18.61 30.37
CA SER A 297 -21.87 -17.89 31.58
C SER A 297 -22.54 -16.53 31.79
N ALA A 298 -23.14 -16.32 32.97
CA ALA A 298 -23.55 -14.98 33.38
C ALA A 298 -22.31 -14.04 33.28
N GLY A 299 -22.30 -13.13 32.30
CA GLY A 299 -21.21 -12.17 32.10
C GLY A 299 -20.54 -12.14 30.71
N SER A 300 -20.85 -13.03 29.76
CA SER A 300 -20.28 -12.93 28.41
C SER A 300 -20.86 -11.75 27.61
N VAL A 301 -20.00 -10.81 27.21
CA VAL A 301 -20.38 -9.63 26.42
C VAL A 301 -20.29 -9.93 24.92
N ALA A 302 -21.38 -9.70 24.18
CA ALA A 302 -21.37 -9.85 22.73
C ALA A 302 -20.45 -8.81 22.08
N PRO A 303 -19.62 -9.20 21.09
CA PRO A 303 -18.77 -8.25 20.36
C PRO A 303 -19.61 -7.27 19.56
N SER A 304 -19.21 -6.00 19.50
CA SER A 304 -19.88 -5.02 18.66
C SER A 304 -19.73 -5.35 17.15
N PRO A 305 -20.70 -4.97 16.30
CA PRO A 305 -20.54 -5.07 14.86
C PRO A 305 -19.27 -4.38 14.34
N SER A 306 -18.85 -3.26 14.93
CA SER A 306 -17.59 -2.59 14.59
C SER A 306 -16.35 -3.46 14.83
N ALA A 307 -16.28 -4.16 15.97
CA ALA A 307 -15.15 -5.04 16.28
C ALA A 307 -15.13 -6.27 15.35
N LEU A 308 -16.29 -6.86 15.09
CA LEU A 308 -16.43 -7.94 14.10
C LEU A 308 -16.04 -7.50 12.70
N PHE A 309 -16.39 -6.27 12.31
CA PHE A 309 -16.02 -5.70 11.02
C PHE A 309 -14.50 -5.59 10.86
N GLU A 310 -13.79 -5.08 11.87
CA GLU A 310 -12.32 -5.02 11.84
C GLU A 310 -11.69 -6.41 11.86
N LEU A 311 -12.20 -7.35 12.65
CA LEU A 311 -11.73 -8.73 12.66
C LEU A 311 -11.86 -9.36 11.27
N LEU A 312 -13.01 -9.20 10.61
CA LEU A 312 -13.22 -9.73 9.26
C LEU A 312 -12.33 -9.04 8.22
N ARG A 313 -12.06 -7.73 8.40
CA ARG A 313 -11.25 -6.91 7.50
C ARG A 313 -9.76 -7.21 7.60
N PHE A 314 -9.22 -7.28 8.81
CA PHE A 314 -7.79 -7.29 9.09
C PHE A 314 -7.30 -8.55 9.81
N GLY A 315 -8.20 -9.44 10.24
CA GLY A 315 -7.85 -10.53 11.15
C GLY A 315 -7.64 -10.11 12.60
N ARG A 316 -7.77 -8.80 12.90
CA ARG A 316 -7.56 -8.19 14.22
C ARG A 316 -8.22 -6.82 14.29
N CYS A 317 -8.50 -6.33 15.50
CA CYS A 317 -8.91 -4.93 15.69
C CYS A 317 -7.67 -4.03 15.69
N ILE A 318 -7.64 -3.02 14.82
CA ILE A 318 -6.53 -2.06 14.70
C ILE A 318 -6.88 -0.67 15.25
N GLY A 319 -8.18 -0.38 15.44
CA GLY A 319 -8.69 0.78 16.15
C GLY A 319 -8.90 0.54 17.65
N GLU A 320 -10.16 0.64 18.10
CA GLU A 320 -10.53 0.39 19.48
C GLU A 320 -10.43 -1.12 19.78
N ARG A 321 -9.54 -1.51 20.68
CA ARG A 321 -9.41 -2.92 21.06
C ARG A 321 -10.65 -3.34 21.87
N PRO A 322 -11.29 -4.47 21.53
CA PRO A 322 -12.34 -5.01 22.38
C PRO A 322 -11.78 -5.32 23.78
N ALA A 323 -12.65 -5.27 24.79
CA ALA A 323 -12.28 -5.71 26.13
C ALA A 323 -11.79 -7.17 26.11
N ALA A 324 -10.84 -7.51 26.99
CA ALA A 324 -10.11 -8.78 26.96
C ALA A 324 -10.99 -10.03 27.15
N ASP A 325 -12.22 -9.84 27.64
CA ASP A 325 -13.23 -10.86 27.89
C ASP A 325 -14.15 -11.14 26.68
N ILE A 326 -14.06 -10.35 25.61
CA ILE A 326 -14.87 -10.54 24.40
C ILE A 326 -14.29 -11.69 23.56
N ARG A 327 -15.05 -12.78 23.42
CA ARG A 327 -14.68 -13.92 22.56
C ARG A 327 -15.07 -13.69 21.11
N LEU A 328 -14.08 -13.81 20.22
CA LEU A 328 -14.16 -13.47 18.80
C LEU A 328 -13.34 -14.42 17.94
N ASN A 329 -14.01 -15.36 17.25
CA ASN A 329 -13.35 -16.30 16.36
C ASN A 329 -13.58 -15.96 14.88
N HIS A 330 -12.48 -15.79 14.13
CA HIS A 330 -12.48 -15.50 12.71
C HIS A 330 -12.44 -16.79 11.89
N TRP A 331 -13.60 -17.37 11.64
CA TRP A 331 -13.71 -18.57 10.83
C TRP A 331 -13.70 -18.23 9.33
N ARG A 332 -12.86 -18.94 8.55
CA ARG A 332 -12.78 -18.83 7.09
C ARG A 332 -12.65 -20.20 6.46
N LYS A 333 -13.26 -20.40 5.29
CA LYS A 333 -13.05 -21.61 4.49
C LYS A 333 -11.82 -21.43 3.61
N VAL A 334 -10.89 -22.38 3.65
CA VAL A 334 -9.62 -22.30 2.91
C VAL A 334 -9.26 -23.64 2.28
N LYS A 335 -8.39 -23.59 1.26
CA LYS A 335 -7.71 -24.77 0.76
C LYS A 335 -6.57 -25.15 1.70
N THR A 336 -6.37 -26.44 1.95
CA THR A 336 -5.21 -26.93 2.70
C THR A 336 -4.67 -28.22 2.09
N PRO A 337 -3.42 -28.61 2.38
CA PRO A 337 -2.88 -29.89 1.92
C PRO A 337 -3.64 -31.10 2.47
N ASP A 338 -4.36 -30.93 3.58
CA ASP A 338 -5.01 -32.00 4.34
C ASP A 338 -6.54 -32.06 4.10
N GLY A 339 -7.05 -31.20 3.22
CA GLY A 339 -8.47 -31.08 2.89
C GLY A 339 -9.00 -29.66 3.03
N ASP A 340 -9.95 -29.29 2.18
CA ASP A 340 -10.57 -27.97 2.20
C ASP A 340 -11.57 -27.87 3.37
N GLY A 341 -11.48 -26.82 4.18
CA GLY A 341 -12.28 -26.72 5.40
C GLY A 341 -12.28 -25.35 6.04
N TRP A 342 -13.16 -25.17 7.03
CA TRP A 342 -13.22 -23.99 7.88
C TRP A 342 -12.13 -24.03 8.94
N ILE A 343 -11.31 -22.99 8.98
CA ILE A 343 -10.19 -22.81 9.91
C ILE A 343 -10.39 -21.51 10.70
N ASN A 344 -9.89 -21.47 11.94
CA ASN A 344 -9.96 -20.29 12.80
C ASN A 344 -8.68 -19.45 12.67
N LEU A 345 -8.82 -18.27 12.08
CA LEU A 345 -7.72 -17.34 11.82
C LEU A 345 -7.43 -16.37 12.96
N SER A 346 -8.17 -16.42 14.07
CA SER A 346 -7.92 -15.59 15.25
C SER A 346 -7.53 -16.40 16.48
N LYS A 347 -7.09 -17.65 16.29
CA LYS A 347 -6.48 -18.45 17.36
C LYS A 347 -5.24 -17.76 17.93
N PRO A 348 -4.94 -17.90 19.25
CA PRO A 348 -3.80 -17.23 19.87
C PRO A 348 -2.42 -17.48 19.24
N ASN A 349 -2.23 -18.60 18.56
CA ASN A 349 -0.97 -18.96 17.88
C ASN A 349 -0.95 -18.60 16.38
N VAL A 350 -2.03 -18.03 15.84
CA VAL A 350 -2.05 -17.47 14.49
C VAL A 350 -1.44 -16.07 14.52
N ARG A 351 -0.45 -15.85 13.66
CA ARG A 351 0.20 -14.54 13.53
C ARG A 351 -0.39 -13.81 12.34
N VAL A 352 -0.71 -12.53 12.53
CA VAL A 352 -1.38 -11.69 11.51
C VAL A 352 -0.44 -10.58 11.07
N TYR A 353 -0.32 -10.42 9.76
CA TYR A 353 0.51 -9.44 9.08
C TYR A 353 -0.29 -8.75 7.98
N SER A 354 0.30 -7.71 7.39
CA SER A 354 -0.18 -7.04 6.19
C SER A 354 0.96 -6.86 5.19
N ASP A 355 0.70 -6.33 4.00
CA ASP A 355 1.77 -6.01 3.05
C ASP A 355 2.80 -5.03 3.66
N ALA A 356 2.40 -4.19 4.62
CA ALA A 356 3.30 -3.32 5.38
C ALA A 356 4.42 -4.04 6.14
N ASP A 357 4.30 -5.36 6.33
CA ASP A 357 5.29 -6.19 6.99
C ASP A 357 6.30 -6.83 6.00
N PHE A 358 6.21 -6.60 4.68
CA PHE A 358 7.13 -7.19 3.69
C PHE A 358 7.46 -8.69 3.96
N PRO A 359 6.45 -9.56 4.03
CA PRO A 359 6.68 -10.95 4.41
C PRO A 359 7.27 -11.78 3.25
N GLU A 360 8.05 -12.80 3.59
CA GLU A 360 8.72 -13.66 2.59
C GLU A 360 7.76 -14.44 1.70
N TRP A 361 6.56 -14.75 2.18
CA TRP A 361 5.52 -15.40 1.38
C TRP A 361 4.83 -14.47 0.37
N ALA A 362 5.01 -13.15 0.52
CA ALA A 362 4.68 -12.17 -0.52
C ALA A 362 5.83 -11.97 -1.54
N GLY A 363 6.93 -12.74 -1.41
CA GLY A 363 8.08 -12.73 -2.31
C GLY A 363 9.27 -11.91 -1.82
N TRP A 364 9.12 -11.12 -0.74
CA TRP A 364 10.19 -10.23 -0.26
C TRP A 364 11.39 -10.99 0.31
N SER A 365 12.58 -10.57 -0.08
CA SER A 365 13.85 -11.09 0.45
C SER A 365 14.82 -9.96 0.74
N PHE A 366 15.71 -10.18 1.70
CA PHE A 366 16.69 -9.20 2.16
C PHE A 366 18.09 -9.80 2.05
N ILE A 367 18.87 -9.32 1.08
CA ILE A 367 20.16 -9.89 0.71
C ILE A 367 21.27 -9.01 1.30
N ASN A 368 22.07 -9.58 2.20
CA ASN A 368 23.20 -8.93 2.87
C ASN A 368 24.25 -9.98 3.27
N ASP A 369 24.43 -10.98 2.41
CA ASP A 369 25.34 -12.11 2.59
C ASP A 369 26.49 -12.09 1.59
N ASP A 370 26.68 -10.99 0.87
CA ASP A 370 27.83 -10.80 -0.01
C ASP A 370 29.11 -10.60 0.83
N PRO A 371 30.14 -11.44 0.66
CA PRO A 371 31.33 -11.40 1.50
C PRO A 371 32.31 -10.28 1.12
N THR A 372 32.20 -9.70 -0.07
CA THR A 372 33.15 -8.72 -0.58
C THR A 372 32.49 -7.36 -0.81
N PRO A 373 33.22 -6.25 -0.61
CA PRO A 373 32.73 -4.90 -0.90
C PRO A 373 33.03 -4.49 -2.35
N ASP A 374 33.40 -5.43 -3.22
CA ASP A 374 33.54 -5.16 -4.64
C ASP A 374 32.17 -5.25 -5.35
N SER A 375 32.09 -4.79 -6.59
CA SER A 375 30.82 -4.82 -7.34
C SER A 375 30.55 -6.18 -7.99
N LEU A 376 31.24 -7.24 -7.58
CA LEU A 376 30.96 -8.61 -7.99
C LEU A 376 29.95 -9.21 -7.00
N CYS A 377 28.90 -9.84 -7.52
CA CYS A 377 27.90 -10.53 -6.73
C CYS A 377 28.41 -11.92 -6.33
N ASP A 378 28.98 -11.99 -5.13
CA ASP A 378 29.38 -13.23 -4.48
C ASP A 378 28.41 -13.66 -3.37
N SER A 379 27.23 -13.01 -3.26
CA SER A 379 26.11 -13.46 -2.43
C SER A 379 25.79 -14.94 -2.65
N PRO A 380 25.95 -15.80 -1.63
CA PRO A 380 25.57 -17.21 -1.70
C PRO A 380 24.08 -17.42 -1.97
N THR A 381 23.23 -16.49 -1.54
CA THR A 381 21.79 -16.54 -1.82
C THR A 381 21.48 -16.29 -3.29
N VAL A 382 22.02 -15.22 -3.87
CA VAL A 382 21.76 -14.88 -5.28
C VAL A 382 22.40 -15.91 -6.22
N LYS A 383 23.64 -16.35 -5.94
CA LYS A 383 24.28 -17.41 -6.73
C LYS A 383 23.48 -18.70 -6.75
N ARG A 384 22.91 -19.12 -5.61
CA ARG A 384 22.04 -20.30 -5.55
C ARG A 384 20.78 -20.18 -6.40
N TRP A 385 20.27 -18.96 -6.61
CA TRP A 385 19.13 -18.76 -7.50
C TRP A 385 19.53 -18.88 -8.97
N LEU A 386 20.76 -18.51 -9.30
CA LEU A 386 21.29 -18.54 -10.66
C LEU A 386 21.90 -19.89 -11.05
N ASP A 387 22.37 -20.67 -10.09
CA ASP A 387 22.94 -22.02 -10.25
C ASP A 387 21.82 -23.04 -10.56
N LEU A 388 21.49 -23.18 -11.84
CA LEU A 388 20.44 -24.04 -12.35
C LEU A 388 20.84 -25.52 -12.28
N ASP A 389 22.13 -25.81 -12.49
CA ASP A 389 22.65 -27.19 -12.51
C ASP A 389 23.12 -27.70 -11.14
N ARG A 390 23.16 -26.82 -10.13
CA ARG A 390 23.58 -27.09 -8.74
C ARG A 390 25.05 -27.50 -8.65
N SER A 391 25.88 -27.02 -9.56
CA SER A 391 27.33 -27.27 -9.56
C SER A 391 28.07 -26.49 -8.45
N GLY A 392 27.43 -25.47 -7.87
CA GLY A 392 28.06 -24.53 -6.94
C GLY A 392 28.82 -23.40 -7.64
N HIS A 393 28.74 -23.33 -8.97
CA HIS A 393 29.38 -22.34 -9.83
C HIS A 393 28.34 -21.71 -10.74
N VAL A 394 28.48 -20.41 -11.05
CA VAL A 394 27.56 -19.74 -11.97
C VAL A 394 28.36 -19.19 -13.15
N SER A 395 28.27 -19.88 -14.29
CA SER A 395 28.93 -19.42 -15.52
C SER A 395 28.17 -18.25 -16.17
N HIS A 396 28.81 -17.53 -17.11
CA HIS A 396 28.13 -16.49 -17.88
C HIS A 396 26.89 -17.03 -18.63
N ALA A 397 27.03 -18.18 -19.28
CA ALA A 397 25.95 -18.80 -20.04
C ALA A 397 24.78 -19.21 -19.13
N GLU A 398 25.10 -19.71 -17.94
CA GLU A 398 24.11 -20.05 -16.93
C GLU A 398 23.43 -18.82 -16.34
N ALA A 399 24.17 -17.76 -16.03
CA ALA A 399 23.59 -16.49 -15.59
C ALA A 399 22.63 -15.93 -16.65
N VAL A 400 23.00 -15.98 -17.94
CA VAL A 400 22.11 -15.60 -19.07
C VAL A 400 20.86 -16.46 -19.08
N GLN A 401 20.98 -17.78 -18.95
CA GLN A 401 19.83 -18.68 -18.94
C GLN A 401 18.92 -18.43 -17.74
N ALA A 402 19.49 -18.39 -16.54
CA ALA A 402 18.79 -18.23 -15.27
C ALA A 402 18.04 -16.91 -15.19
N LEU A 403 18.66 -15.79 -15.60
CA LEU A 403 18.03 -14.48 -15.60
C LEU A 403 16.88 -14.35 -16.63
N ASN A 404 16.74 -15.29 -17.55
CA ASN A 404 15.57 -15.39 -18.44
C ASN A 404 14.46 -16.30 -17.88
N VAL A 405 14.71 -17.04 -16.80
CA VAL A 405 13.67 -17.86 -16.13
C VAL A 405 12.72 -16.96 -15.36
N GLU A 406 11.43 -17.04 -15.67
CA GLU A 406 10.38 -16.21 -15.06
C GLU A 406 10.37 -16.28 -13.53
N ALA A 407 10.46 -17.49 -12.95
CA ALA A 407 10.47 -17.67 -11.50
C ALA A 407 11.67 -16.99 -10.82
N ILE A 408 12.83 -16.96 -11.49
CA ILE A 408 14.04 -16.28 -10.98
C ILE A 408 13.86 -14.76 -11.10
N ARG A 409 13.35 -14.25 -12.22
CA ARG A 409 13.05 -12.82 -12.38
C ARG A 409 12.05 -12.31 -11.34
N GLN A 410 10.97 -13.05 -11.09
CA GLN A 410 9.96 -12.68 -10.08
C GLN A 410 10.55 -12.62 -8.67
N ARG A 411 11.48 -13.54 -8.37
CA ARG A 411 12.22 -13.58 -7.11
C ARG A 411 13.18 -12.39 -6.98
N MET A 412 13.94 -12.07 -8.03
CA MET A 412 14.83 -10.90 -8.03
C MET A 412 14.08 -9.57 -7.95
N ALA A 413 12.88 -9.49 -8.54
CA ALA A 413 12.03 -8.31 -8.50
C ALA A 413 11.54 -7.93 -7.08
N HIS A 414 11.73 -8.81 -6.09
CA HIS A 414 11.40 -8.57 -4.67
C HIS A 414 12.62 -8.74 -3.74
N ALA A 415 13.84 -8.69 -4.30
CA ALA A 415 15.08 -8.76 -3.52
C ALA A 415 15.57 -7.35 -3.14
N ILE A 416 15.54 -7.02 -1.87
CA ILE A 416 16.14 -5.78 -1.34
C ILE A 416 17.58 -6.11 -0.96
N CYS A 417 18.55 -5.50 -1.63
CA CYS A 417 19.94 -5.93 -1.58
C CYS A 417 20.83 -4.86 -0.92
N LYS A 418 21.76 -5.28 -0.07
CA LYS A 418 22.80 -4.43 0.50
C LYS A 418 24.11 -4.70 -0.19
N PHE A 419 24.65 -3.71 -0.88
CA PHE A 419 25.98 -3.74 -1.49
C PHE A 419 26.49 -2.32 -1.70
N PRO A 420 27.80 -2.12 -1.97
CA PRO A 420 28.34 -0.80 -2.20
C PRO A 420 27.79 -0.15 -3.47
N THR A 421 27.35 1.11 -3.36
CA THR A 421 26.86 1.88 -4.51
C THR A 421 27.93 2.06 -5.58
N GLU A 422 27.55 1.93 -6.86
CA GLU A 422 28.45 2.13 -8.00
C GLU A 422 28.88 3.61 -8.15
N TRP A 423 28.13 4.54 -7.58
CA TRP A 423 28.31 5.98 -7.75
C TRP A 423 29.28 6.65 -6.77
N SER A 424 29.94 5.87 -5.91
CA SER A 424 30.90 6.39 -4.93
C SER A 424 32.29 6.56 -5.55
N LYS A 425 32.93 7.71 -5.28
CA LYS A 425 34.30 8.05 -5.67
C LYS A 425 35.33 7.24 -4.88
N ALA A 426 35.05 7.02 -3.59
CA ALA A 426 35.94 6.27 -2.72
C ALA A 426 35.99 4.79 -3.10
N GLY A 427 37.20 4.23 -3.18
CA GLY A 427 37.39 2.80 -3.46
C GLY A 427 37.00 2.35 -4.87
N LEU A 428 36.81 3.27 -5.83
CA LEU A 428 36.32 2.97 -7.17
C LEU A 428 37.14 1.89 -7.89
N GLU A 429 38.47 2.02 -7.91
CA GLU A 429 39.33 1.03 -8.59
C GLU A 429 39.26 -0.34 -7.91
N ALA A 430 39.24 -0.38 -6.57
CA ALA A 430 39.11 -1.63 -5.82
C ALA A 430 37.77 -2.32 -6.11
N ARG A 431 36.68 -1.55 -6.23
CA ARG A 431 35.32 -2.04 -6.51
C ARG A 431 35.22 -2.78 -7.84
N TYR A 432 35.98 -2.36 -8.85
CA TYR A 432 35.95 -2.93 -10.20
C TYR A 432 37.15 -3.81 -10.53
N ASN A 433 38.13 -3.95 -9.63
CA ASN A 433 39.39 -4.65 -9.90
C ASN A 433 39.20 -6.12 -10.32
N TRP A 434 38.09 -6.75 -9.93
CA TRP A 434 37.71 -8.09 -10.37
C TRP A 434 37.59 -8.22 -11.90
N LEU A 435 37.30 -7.14 -12.62
CA LEU A 435 37.24 -7.13 -14.09
C LEU A 435 38.58 -7.39 -14.78
N LYS A 436 39.70 -7.32 -14.05
CA LYS A 436 41.05 -7.53 -14.57
C LYS A 436 41.51 -8.99 -14.54
N SER A 437 40.75 -9.87 -13.88
CA SER A 437 41.08 -11.28 -13.75
C SER A 437 39.90 -12.14 -14.22
N PRO A 438 40.16 -13.31 -14.83
CA PRO A 438 39.07 -14.20 -15.19
C PRO A 438 38.40 -14.77 -13.92
N HIS A 439 37.10 -14.98 -13.99
CA HIS A 439 36.33 -15.76 -13.01
C HIS A 439 35.22 -16.53 -13.73
N GLU A 440 34.42 -17.29 -12.99
CA GLU A 440 33.41 -18.21 -13.55
C GLU A 440 32.43 -17.56 -14.55
N ALA A 441 32.04 -16.30 -14.35
CA ALA A 441 31.14 -15.56 -15.24
C ALA A 441 31.84 -14.52 -16.13
N LEU A 442 33.18 -14.45 -16.10
CA LEU A 442 33.99 -13.56 -16.94
C LEU A 442 35.22 -14.29 -17.46
N THR A 443 35.16 -14.73 -18.71
CA THR A 443 36.27 -15.42 -19.37
C THR A 443 37.30 -14.48 -19.98
N ASN A 444 36.88 -13.26 -20.33
CA ASN A 444 37.70 -12.25 -20.99
C ASN A 444 37.85 -11.00 -20.11
N PRO A 445 38.89 -10.93 -19.26
CA PRO A 445 39.13 -9.75 -18.44
C PRO A 445 39.50 -8.53 -19.27
N LEU A 446 39.30 -7.34 -18.70
CA LEU A 446 39.70 -6.08 -19.30
C LEU A 446 41.23 -5.94 -19.32
N SER A 447 41.76 -5.39 -20.42
CA SER A 447 43.14 -4.91 -20.44
C SER A 447 43.31 -3.72 -19.49
N ASP A 448 44.54 -3.42 -19.05
CA ASP A 448 44.80 -2.22 -18.23
C ASP A 448 44.30 -0.93 -18.91
N ALA A 449 44.41 -0.85 -20.24
CA ALA A 449 43.93 0.30 -21.01
C ALA A 449 42.39 0.40 -20.99
N ASP A 450 41.69 -0.72 -21.13
CA ASP A 450 40.22 -0.75 -21.06
C ASP A 450 39.70 -0.49 -19.66
N PHE A 451 40.37 -1.04 -18.66
CA PHE A 451 40.08 -0.81 -17.25
C PHE A 451 40.25 0.66 -16.90
N ASN A 452 41.37 1.28 -17.27
CA ASN A 452 41.60 2.71 -17.02
C ASN A 452 40.56 3.58 -17.72
N ARG A 453 40.16 3.24 -18.95
CA ARG A 453 39.07 3.92 -19.65
C ARG A 453 37.72 3.81 -18.93
N LEU A 454 37.41 2.63 -18.38
CA LEU A 454 36.21 2.44 -17.55
C LEU A 454 36.30 3.24 -16.25
N MET A 455 37.46 3.28 -15.60
CA MET A 455 37.66 4.05 -14.37
C MET A 455 37.53 5.55 -14.62
N ASP A 456 38.10 6.07 -15.71
CA ASP A 456 37.92 7.46 -16.12
C ASP A 456 36.44 7.80 -16.34
N HIS A 457 35.70 6.91 -17.02
CA HIS A 457 34.26 7.02 -17.21
C HIS A 457 33.50 7.04 -15.88
N ALA A 458 33.74 6.05 -15.03
CA ALA A 458 33.05 5.91 -13.75
C ALA A 458 33.36 7.06 -12.77
N ARG A 459 34.60 7.60 -12.78
CA ARG A 459 34.98 8.78 -11.98
C ARG A 459 34.16 10.01 -12.33
N ASP A 460 33.79 10.19 -13.60
CA ASP A 460 32.96 11.31 -14.02
C ASP A 460 31.47 11.12 -13.66
N PHE A 461 31.02 9.88 -13.51
CA PHE A 461 29.69 9.59 -12.97
C PHE A 461 29.64 9.70 -11.46
N ALA A 462 30.71 9.35 -10.75
CA ALA A 462 30.72 9.27 -9.29
C ALA A 462 30.37 10.61 -8.63
N PHE A 463 29.42 10.56 -7.71
CA PHE A 463 28.87 11.73 -7.02
C PHE A 463 28.49 11.49 -5.57
N TRP A 464 28.53 10.25 -5.08
CA TRP A 464 27.87 9.87 -3.83
C TRP A 464 28.32 10.71 -2.63
N GLU A 465 29.62 11.01 -2.55
CA GLU A 465 30.22 11.83 -1.48
C GLU A 465 29.90 13.32 -1.58
N ASP A 466 29.35 13.78 -2.72
CA ASP A 466 28.94 15.18 -2.92
C ASP A 466 27.52 15.43 -2.39
N VAL A 467 26.77 14.39 -2.02
CA VAL A 467 25.42 14.52 -1.46
C VAL A 467 25.53 15.02 -0.02
N GLN A 468 25.04 16.24 0.21
CA GLN A 468 25.08 16.87 1.54
C GLN A 468 23.78 16.63 2.30
N ASP A 469 23.60 15.40 2.78
CA ASP A 469 22.50 15.04 3.68
C ASP A 469 22.97 14.01 4.71
N ALA A 470 22.72 14.28 6.00
CA ALA A 470 23.24 13.49 7.11
C ALA A 470 22.63 12.08 7.20
N ASP A 471 21.41 11.86 6.69
CA ASP A 471 20.79 10.54 6.68
C ASP A 471 21.04 9.78 5.37
N PHE A 472 21.75 10.38 4.41
CA PHE A 472 22.07 9.71 3.14
C PHE A 472 22.95 8.48 3.42
N PRO A 473 22.64 7.30 2.85
CA PRO A 473 23.36 6.08 3.18
C PRO A 473 24.85 6.19 2.84
N PRO A 474 25.76 5.79 3.75
CA PRO A 474 27.16 5.59 3.41
C PRO A 474 27.30 4.64 2.23
N ALA A 475 28.31 4.85 1.39
CA ALA A 475 28.48 4.14 0.13
C ALA A 475 28.46 2.60 0.27
N ASN A 476 29.00 2.07 1.36
CA ASN A 476 29.10 0.64 1.69
C ASN A 476 27.97 0.12 2.58
N GLU A 477 27.03 0.96 3.01
CA GLU A 477 25.90 0.59 3.88
C GLU A 477 24.55 0.82 3.21
N CYS A 478 24.55 0.92 1.88
CA CYS A 478 23.39 1.24 1.06
C CYS A 478 22.49 0.01 0.86
N TRP A 479 21.20 0.16 1.19
CA TRP A 479 20.17 -0.80 0.81
C TRP A 479 19.45 -0.32 -0.44
N HIS A 480 19.47 -1.15 -1.47
CA HIS A 480 18.84 -0.91 -2.77
C HIS A 480 17.50 -1.63 -2.85
N PHE A 481 16.47 -0.91 -3.30
CA PHE A 481 15.17 -1.50 -3.56
C PHE A 481 14.97 -1.76 -5.06
N PRO A 482 14.27 -2.84 -5.43
CA PRO A 482 13.75 -3.01 -6.78
C PRO A 482 12.74 -1.87 -7.08
N PRO A 483 13.05 -0.93 -8.00
CA PRO A 483 12.32 0.34 -8.05
C PRO A 483 10.82 0.19 -8.36
N THR A 484 10.46 -0.70 -9.28
CA THR A 484 9.06 -0.92 -9.66
C THR A 484 8.26 -1.61 -8.55
N ALA A 485 8.83 -2.59 -7.86
CA ALA A 485 8.19 -3.26 -6.73
C ALA A 485 8.03 -2.31 -5.53
N PHE A 486 9.02 -1.44 -5.25
CA PHE A 486 8.89 -0.38 -4.24
C PHE A 486 7.68 0.51 -4.52
N ILE A 487 7.54 1.01 -5.77
CA ILE A 487 6.41 1.87 -6.13
C ILE A 487 5.08 1.12 -5.99
N ARG A 488 5.00 -0.14 -6.43
CA ARG A 488 3.79 -0.97 -6.28
C ARG A 488 3.40 -1.16 -4.82
N GLN A 489 4.37 -1.47 -3.96
CA GLN A 489 4.20 -1.62 -2.52
C GLN A 489 3.62 -0.37 -1.88
N PHE A 490 4.27 0.78 -2.07
CA PHE A 490 3.84 2.02 -1.44
C PHE A 490 2.59 2.64 -2.07
N ARG A 491 2.21 2.29 -3.30
CA ARG A 491 0.90 2.68 -3.88
C ARG A 491 -0.30 2.07 -3.16
N GLN A 492 -0.09 0.97 -2.44
CA GLN A 492 -1.12 0.40 -1.58
C GLN A 492 -1.24 1.18 -0.27
N CYS A 493 -0.13 1.76 0.20
CA CYS A 493 -0.11 2.67 1.34
C CYS A 493 -0.71 4.02 0.90
N ARG A 494 -1.93 4.32 1.34
CA ARG A 494 -2.60 5.62 1.10
C ARG A 494 -2.73 6.44 2.39
N TRP A 495 -1.76 6.26 3.28
CA TRP A 495 -1.64 7.08 4.48
C TRP A 495 -1.30 8.51 4.08
N LEU A 496 -2.06 9.49 4.58
CA LEU A 496 -1.76 10.91 4.38
C LEU A 496 -0.87 11.41 5.52
N SER A 497 0.38 11.77 5.18
CA SER A 497 1.24 12.58 6.04
C SER A 497 0.62 13.95 6.32
N ALA A 498 1.21 14.71 7.25
CA ALA A 498 0.75 16.06 7.56
C ALA A 498 0.73 16.98 6.32
N ASP A 499 1.80 16.96 5.53
CA ASP A 499 1.94 17.73 4.29
C ASP A 499 0.89 17.32 3.24
N GLU A 500 0.66 16.02 3.06
CA GLU A 500 -0.31 15.52 2.06
C GLU A 500 -1.75 15.82 2.47
N LEU A 501 -2.08 15.75 3.77
CA LEU A 501 -3.40 16.17 4.25
C LEU A 501 -3.60 17.68 4.09
N GLU A 502 -2.55 18.48 4.26
CA GLU A 502 -2.62 19.92 3.95
C GLU A 502 -2.85 20.17 2.46
N GLN A 503 -2.22 19.41 1.56
CA GLN A 503 -2.51 19.49 0.13
C GLN A 503 -3.96 19.09 -0.18
N ALA A 504 -4.46 18.02 0.45
CA ALA A 504 -5.84 17.59 0.28
C ALA A 504 -6.83 18.65 0.77
N TYR A 505 -6.65 19.14 2.00
CA TYR A 505 -7.48 20.11 2.69
C TYR A 505 -6.67 21.36 3.09
N PRO A 506 -6.46 22.31 2.16
CA PRO A 506 -5.59 23.47 2.38
C PRO A 506 -6.18 24.52 3.32
N ASN A 507 -5.36 25.51 3.72
CA ASN A 507 -5.76 26.66 4.55
C ASN A 507 -6.70 27.63 3.81
N THR A 508 -7.08 27.31 2.58
CA THR A 508 -8.06 28.03 1.78
C THR A 508 -9.17 27.09 1.35
N TYR A 509 -10.41 27.53 1.41
CA TYR A 509 -11.53 26.80 0.83
C TYR A 509 -11.88 27.41 -0.52
N VAL A 510 -12.16 26.56 -1.52
CA VAL A 510 -12.55 26.98 -2.86
C VAL A 510 -14.00 26.60 -3.06
N GLN A 511 -14.85 27.59 -3.27
CA GLN A 511 -16.24 27.42 -3.65
C GLN A 511 -16.35 27.57 -5.17
N ASN A 512 -17.03 26.64 -5.82
CA ASN A 512 -17.46 26.77 -7.20
C ASN A 512 -18.93 27.20 -7.21
N SER A 513 -19.23 28.34 -7.84
CA SER A 513 -20.60 28.86 -7.99
C SER A 513 -20.80 29.41 -9.38
N GLY A 514 -21.76 28.86 -10.12
CA GLY A 514 -22.04 29.28 -11.49
C GLY A 514 -20.85 29.08 -12.44
N GLY A 515 -20.02 28.07 -12.16
CA GLY A 515 -18.79 27.78 -12.90
C GLY A 515 -17.59 28.68 -12.56
N GLN A 516 -17.73 29.60 -11.60
CA GLN A 516 -16.64 30.45 -11.13
C GLN A 516 -16.05 29.94 -9.81
N LEU A 517 -14.72 29.93 -9.72
CA LEU A 517 -14.00 29.54 -8.51
C LEU A 517 -13.75 30.77 -7.61
N HIS A 518 -14.27 30.72 -6.39
CA HIS A 518 -14.06 31.71 -5.35
C HIS A 518 -13.22 31.09 -4.24
N GLN A 519 -12.02 31.63 -4.02
CA GLN A 519 -11.11 31.16 -2.98
C GLN A 519 -11.12 32.12 -1.79
N ALA A 520 -11.26 31.58 -0.58
CA ALA A 520 -11.20 32.35 0.65
C ALA A 520 -10.36 31.63 1.71
N ALA A 521 -9.86 32.38 2.68
CA ALA A 521 -9.23 31.80 3.86
C ALA A 521 -10.18 30.82 4.55
N ASN A 522 -9.62 29.69 4.96
CA ASN A 522 -10.33 28.65 5.69
C ASN A 522 -10.04 28.79 7.18
N THR A 523 -10.98 28.40 8.04
CA THR A 523 -10.73 28.35 9.49
C THR A 523 -9.99 27.08 9.92
N LEU A 524 -9.60 26.24 8.95
CA LEU A 524 -8.81 25.03 9.16
C LEU A 524 -7.35 25.39 9.45
N SER A 525 -6.87 25.07 10.65
CA SER A 525 -5.47 25.21 11.06
C SER A 525 -4.72 23.88 10.98
N SER A 526 -3.39 23.91 10.99
CA SER A 526 -2.55 22.71 11.09
C SER A 526 -2.87 21.88 12.33
N ALA A 527 -3.15 22.53 13.47
CA ALA A 527 -3.56 21.84 14.70
C ALA A 527 -4.90 21.11 14.53
N MET A 528 -5.86 21.68 13.77
CA MET A 528 -7.13 21.04 13.49
C MET A 528 -6.99 19.85 12.53
N ARG A 529 -6.10 19.96 11.52
CA ARG A 529 -5.74 18.80 10.69
C ARG A 529 -5.16 17.69 11.54
N GLU A 530 -4.17 18.02 12.37
CA GLU A 530 -3.47 17.03 13.20
C GLU A 530 -4.41 16.32 14.18
N LYS A 531 -5.35 17.06 14.77
CA LYS A 531 -6.40 16.49 15.63
C LYS A 531 -7.15 15.32 14.98
N TYR A 532 -7.36 15.35 13.66
CA TYR A 532 -8.15 14.35 12.94
C TYR A 532 -7.33 13.45 12.01
N ARG A 533 -6.07 13.80 11.69
CA ARG A 533 -5.28 13.12 10.63
C ARG A 533 -5.10 11.63 10.87
N ILE A 534 -4.60 11.27 12.05
CA ILE A 534 -4.33 9.88 12.41
C ILE A 534 -5.61 9.04 12.38
N VAL A 535 -6.69 9.53 13.01
CA VAL A 535 -7.97 8.82 13.04
C VAL A 535 -8.60 8.74 11.65
N LEU A 536 -8.47 9.77 10.83
CA LEU A 536 -8.94 9.78 9.45
C LEU A 536 -8.26 8.71 8.60
N ASN A 537 -6.92 8.61 8.66
CA ASN A 537 -6.20 7.57 7.93
C ASN A 537 -6.64 6.16 8.35
N ARG A 538 -6.66 5.87 9.67
CA ARG A 538 -7.10 4.57 10.20
C ARG A 538 -8.51 4.21 9.76
N LEU A 539 -9.43 5.17 9.80
CA LEU A 539 -10.85 4.93 9.51
C LEU A 539 -11.15 4.82 8.01
N MET A 540 -10.38 5.50 7.17
CA MET A 540 -10.43 5.27 5.72
C MET A 540 -9.92 3.87 5.36
N GLU A 541 -8.86 3.39 6.03
CA GLU A 541 -8.37 2.02 5.86
C GLU A 541 -9.38 0.98 6.35
N LYS A 542 -9.93 1.16 7.55
CA LYS A 542 -10.99 0.31 8.13
C LYS A 542 -12.11 0.03 7.12
N HIS A 543 -12.62 1.08 6.47
CA HIS A 543 -13.74 0.99 5.53
C HIS A 543 -13.32 0.88 4.06
N SER A 544 -12.05 0.55 3.78
CA SER A 544 -11.50 0.37 2.42
C SER A 544 -11.73 1.54 1.45
N ILE A 545 -11.81 2.75 2.00
CA ILE A 545 -11.85 4.00 1.26
C ILE A 545 -10.49 4.25 0.59
N THR A 546 -9.42 3.83 1.25
CA THR A 546 -8.02 3.84 0.77
C THR A 546 -7.73 2.72 -0.23
N ARG A 547 -8.68 1.87 -0.66
CA ARG A 547 -8.38 0.78 -1.60
C ARG A 547 -8.02 1.27 -3.00
N ASN A 548 -8.58 2.41 -3.41
CA ASN A 548 -8.21 3.09 -4.64
C ASN A 548 -8.37 4.62 -4.51
N THR A 549 -7.79 5.36 -5.46
CA THR A 549 -7.80 6.82 -5.45
C THR A 549 -9.18 7.40 -5.76
N MET A 550 -10.06 6.68 -6.44
CA MET A 550 -11.43 7.13 -6.74
C MET A 550 -12.26 7.20 -5.46
N ARG A 551 -12.28 6.12 -4.66
CA ARG A 551 -12.96 6.06 -3.36
C ARG A 551 -12.48 7.15 -2.42
N MET A 552 -11.17 7.26 -2.26
CA MET A 552 -10.54 8.28 -1.43
C MET A 552 -10.91 9.70 -1.88
N SER A 553 -10.91 9.96 -3.19
CA SER A 553 -11.27 11.27 -3.76
C SER A 553 -12.74 11.60 -3.57
N HIS A 554 -13.66 10.65 -3.77
CA HIS A 554 -15.08 10.88 -3.50
C HIS A 554 -15.32 11.09 -2.00
N PHE A 555 -14.73 10.25 -1.14
CA PHE A 555 -14.92 10.37 0.30
C PHE A 555 -14.44 11.74 0.81
N LEU A 556 -13.22 12.14 0.47
CA LEU A 556 -12.65 13.42 0.89
C LEU A 556 -13.30 14.61 0.16
N GLY A 557 -13.68 14.48 -1.11
CA GLY A 557 -14.33 15.55 -1.86
C GLY A 557 -15.74 15.86 -1.36
N GLN A 558 -16.51 14.82 -1.03
CA GLN A 558 -17.79 14.97 -0.35
C GLN A 558 -17.60 15.54 1.07
N GLY A 559 -16.55 15.10 1.78
CA GLY A 559 -16.22 15.60 3.12
C GLY A 559 -15.80 17.07 3.14
N ALA A 560 -15.18 17.54 2.05
CA ALA A 560 -14.79 18.93 1.87
C ALA A 560 -16.02 19.86 1.91
N GLU A 561 -17.13 19.45 1.29
CA GLU A 561 -18.38 20.19 1.33
C GLU A 561 -19.09 20.06 2.68
N GLU A 562 -19.25 18.83 3.20
CA GLU A 562 -20.02 18.60 4.45
C GLU A 562 -19.41 19.26 5.67
N SER A 563 -18.08 19.24 5.79
CA SER A 563 -17.37 19.70 6.98
C SER A 563 -16.57 20.98 6.75
N ARG A 564 -16.72 21.59 5.58
CA ARG A 564 -15.84 22.67 5.10
C ARG A 564 -14.37 22.27 5.30
N THR A 565 -14.00 21.09 4.78
CA THR A 565 -12.68 20.46 4.95
C THR A 565 -12.24 20.35 6.42
N LEU A 566 -13.03 19.65 7.26
CA LEU A 566 -12.81 19.46 8.72
C LEU A 566 -12.95 20.70 9.60
N ALA A 567 -13.17 21.89 9.03
CA ALA A 567 -13.30 23.11 9.81
C ALA A 567 -14.56 23.11 10.69
N TRP A 568 -15.67 22.59 10.17
CA TRP A 568 -16.99 22.62 10.80
C TRP A 568 -17.52 21.20 10.97
N MET A 569 -17.27 20.64 12.15
CA MET A 569 -17.76 19.30 12.51
C MET A 569 -19.15 19.33 13.17
N ASP A 570 -19.65 20.50 13.54
CA ASP A 570 -20.98 20.70 14.16
C ASP A 570 -21.84 21.60 13.28
N GLU A 571 -23.09 21.24 13.09
CA GLU A 571 -24.08 22.06 12.42
C GLU A 571 -24.42 23.31 13.26
N ARG A 572 -24.04 24.49 12.77
CA ARG A 572 -24.17 25.76 13.51
C ARG A 572 -25.54 26.46 13.38
N ARG A 573 -26.63 25.71 13.17
CA ARG A 573 -28.00 26.26 13.14
C ARG A 573 -28.55 26.44 14.55
N SER A 574 -29.49 27.37 14.74
CA SER A 574 -30.20 27.52 16.01
C SER A 574 -31.11 26.33 16.28
N GLU A 575 -31.41 26.07 17.55
CA GLU A 575 -32.33 25.00 17.96
C GLU A 575 -33.69 25.11 17.27
N ALA A 576 -34.28 26.32 17.25
CA ALA A 576 -35.54 26.57 16.56
C ALA A 576 -35.46 26.21 15.07
N SER A 577 -34.35 26.56 14.40
CA SER A 577 -34.13 26.19 13.00
C SER A 577 -34.00 24.69 12.84
N CYS A 578 -33.18 24.00 13.63
CA CYS A 578 -33.03 22.55 13.53
C CYS A 578 -34.36 21.81 13.76
N ASN A 579 -35.11 22.22 14.79
CA ASN A 579 -36.42 21.64 15.07
C ASN A 579 -37.42 21.92 13.94
N SER A 580 -37.38 23.09 13.29
CA SER A 580 -38.23 23.36 12.12
C SER A 580 -37.84 22.55 10.88
N PHE A 581 -36.55 22.33 10.63
CA PHE A 581 -36.07 21.65 9.43
C PHE A 581 -36.10 20.12 9.53
N TYR A 582 -35.84 19.57 10.73
CA TYR A 582 -35.62 18.14 10.95
C TYR A 582 -36.70 17.44 11.78
N ALA A 583 -37.68 18.15 12.35
CA ALA A 583 -38.79 17.48 13.04
C ALA A 583 -39.58 16.57 12.09
N ASN A 584 -40.04 15.44 12.61
CA ASN A 584 -40.81 14.42 11.90
C ASN A 584 -40.08 13.80 10.69
N ARG A 585 -38.74 13.87 10.66
CA ARG A 585 -37.89 13.30 9.61
C ARG A 585 -36.84 12.39 10.22
N ASN A 586 -36.43 11.35 9.49
CA ASN A 586 -35.30 10.46 9.86
C ASN A 586 -35.37 9.94 11.32
N GLY A 587 -36.56 9.54 11.76
CA GLY A 587 -36.80 9.02 13.12
C GLY A 587 -36.91 10.08 14.23
N ASN A 588 -36.80 11.38 13.91
CA ASN A 588 -37.05 12.47 14.85
C ASN A 588 -38.55 12.63 15.06
N ASP A 589 -39.08 11.99 16.10
CA ASP A 589 -40.53 11.90 16.34
C ASP A 589 -40.98 12.58 17.64
N LEU A 590 -40.04 13.13 18.43
CA LEU A 590 -40.33 13.90 19.64
C LEU A 590 -39.93 15.37 19.49
N PRO A 591 -40.59 16.29 20.23
CA PRO A 591 -40.14 17.68 20.32
C PRO A 591 -38.67 17.79 20.74
N GLY A 592 -37.89 18.64 20.05
CA GLY A 592 -36.47 18.83 20.32
C GLY A 592 -35.53 17.84 19.63
N ASP A 593 -36.04 16.73 19.06
CA ASP A 593 -35.20 15.73 18.39
C ASP A 593 -34.44 16.33 17.19
N GLY A 594 -35.02 17.31 16.50
CA GLY A 594 -34.38 17.97 15.35
C GLY A 594 -33.05 18.62 15.71
N TYR A 595 -32.96 19.31 16.86
CA TYR A 595 -31.71 19.88 17.35
C TYR A 595 -30.82 18.85 18.05
N LYS A 596 -31.41 17.94 18.84
CA LYS A 596 -30.68 16.91 19.55
C LYS A 596 -29.89 16.01 18.59
N PHE A 597 -30.47 15.65 17.45
CA PHE A 597 -29.88 14.80 16.42
C PHE A 597 -29.51 15.55 15.13
N ARG A 598 -29.11 16.83 15.25
CA ARG A 598 -28.55 17.64 14.16
C ARG A 598 -27.22 17.07 13.61
N GLY A 599 -26.72 17.66 12.51
CA GLY A 599 -25.48 17.23 11.87
C GLY A 599 -24.25 17.29 12.79
N ARG A 600 -23.54 16.15 12.91
CA ARG A 600 -22.24 16.05 13.61
C ARG A 600 -21.23 15.22 12.85
N GLY A 601 -19.95 15.57 12.99
CA GLY A 601 -18.82 14.86 12.40
C GLY A 601 -18.56 15.20 10.94
N MET A 602 -17.58 14.49 10.35
CA MET A 602 -17.05 14.78 9.01
C MET A 602 -18.09 14.69 7.89
N LYS A 603 -19.17 13.93 8.10
CA LYS A 603 -20.28 13.74 7.14
C LYS A 603 -21.63 14.23 7.68
N GLN A 604 -21.61 15.04 8.74
CA GLN A 604 -22.82 15.64 9.31
C GLN A 604 -23.94 14.61 9.57
N LEU A 605 -23.63 13.55 10.34
CA LEU A 605 -24.60 12.52 10.69
C LEU A 605 -25.84 13.16 11.33
N THR A 606 -27.01 12.97 10.73
CA THR A 606 -28.25 13.71 11.07
C THR A 606 -29.44 12.77 11.19
N GLY A 607 -30.30 13.00 12.19
CA GLY A 607 -31.54 12.26 12.43
C GLY A 607 -31.37 11.10 13.41
N LYS A 608 -32.30 10.98 14.37
CA LYS A 608 -32.27 9.99 15.46
C LYS A 608 -32.09 8.55 14.97
N PHE A 609 -32.66 8.23 13.82
CA PHE A 609 -32.46 6.95 13.17
C PHE A 609 -30.99 6.65 12.89
N ASN A 610 -30.29 7.58 12.24
CA ASN A 610 -28.90 7.41 11.86
C ASN A 610 -27.98 7.31 13.09
N TYR A 611 -28.28 8.07 14.14
CA TYR A 611 -27.59 7.95 15.43
C TYR A 611 -27.83 6.59 16.08
N ALA A 612 -29.07 6.08 16.11
CA ALA A 612 -29.37 4.78 16.70
C ALA A 612 -28.62 3.63 16.01
N GLU A 613 -28.58 3.63 14.68
CA GLU A 613 -27.84 2.62 13.90
C GLU A 613 -26.33 2.68 14.17
N TYR A 614 -25.75 3.88 14.21
CA TYR A 614 -24.34 4.04 14.55
C TYR A 614 -24.04 3.57 15.97
N TRP A 615 -24.93 3.85 16.93
CA TRP A 615 -24.79 3.37 18.32
C TRP A 615 -24.86 1.84 18.40
N VAL A 616 -25.73 1.20 17.61
CA VAL A 616 -25.76 -0.27 17.50
C VAL A 616 -24.47 -0.81 16.89
N TYR A 617 -23.97 -0.17 15.83
CA TYR A 617 -22.69 -0.54 15.21
C TYR A 617 -21.53 -0.48 16.20
N ARG A 618 -21.50 0.55 17.06
CA ARG A 618 -20.51 0.71 18.14
C ARG A 618 -20.75 -0.20 19.35
N GLY A 619 -21.91 -0.84 19.45
CA GLY A 619 -22.31 -1.65 20.60
C GLY A 619 -22.71 -0.82 21.83
N TRP A 620 -22.98 0.47 21.67
CA TRP A 620 -23.45 1.37 22.74
C TRP A 620 -24.97 1.32 22.95
N LEU A 621 -25.68 0.69 22.03
CA LEU A 621 -27.12 0.44 22.09
C LEU A 621 -27.37 -0.97 21.54
N LYS A 622 -28.27 -1.74 22.16
CA LYS A 622 -28.63 -3.06 21.64
C LYS A 622 -29.87 -2.96 20.76
N ARG A 623 -29.90 -3.74 19.68
CA ARG A 623 -31.01 -3.73 18.72
C ARG A 623 -32.36 -4.03 19.36
N HIS A 624 -32.41 -4.94 20.34
CA HIS A 624 -33.65 -5.34 21.02
C HIS A 624 -34.12 -4.34 22.09
N GLU A 625 -33.34 -3.30 22.42
CA GLU A 625 -33.72 -2.29 23.42
C GLU A 625 -34.72 -1.26 22.87
N PHE A 626 -34.99 -1.26 21.57
CA PHE A 626 -35.95 -0.36 20.94
C PHE A 626 -36.75 -1.05 19.84
N THR A 627 -37.94 -0.53 19.55
CA THR A 627 -38.81 -1.04 18.49
C THR A 627 -38.20 -0.69 17.14
N PRO A 628 -37.94 -1.67 16.25
CA PRO A 628 -37.55 -1.38 14.87
C PRO A 628 -38.56 -0.43 14.21
N SER A 629 -38.09 0.56 13.47
CA SER A 629 -38.95 1.56 12.83
C SER A 629 -39.90 2.32 13.78
N TRP A 630 -39.46 2.58 15.03
CA TRP A 630 -40.29 3.16 16.11
C TRP A 630 -41.18 4.33 15.68
N TRP A 631 -40.69 5.22 14.82
CA TRP A 631 -41.41 6.42 14.37
C TRP A 631 -42.69 6.11 13.56
N ASN A 632 -42.89 4.87 13.12
CA ASN A 632 -44.07 4.42 12.38
C ASN A 632 -45.04 3.56 13.23
N HIS A 633 -44.73 3.28 14.50
CA HIS A 633 -45.52 2.38 15.33
C HIS A 633 -46.34 3.13 16.40
N PRO A 634 -47.57 2.67 16.71
CA PRO A 634 -48.30 3.16 17.87
C PRO A 634 -47.61 2.63 19.14
N HIS A 635 -47.28 3.53 20.08
CA HIS A 635 -46.62 3.23 21.37
C HIS A 635 -45.26 2.50 21.27
N PRO A 636 -44.26 3.07 20.57
CA PRO A 636 -42.99 2.39 20.37
C PRO A 636 -42.04 2.60 21.56
N THR A 637 -41.14 1.63 21.77
CA THR A 637 -39.91 1.85 22.56
C THR A 637 -38.89 2.55 21.68
N ARG A 638 -38.42 3.72 22.11
CA ARG A 638 -37.46 4.55 21.33
C ARG A 638 -36.02 4.28 21.76
N PRO A 639 -35.04 4.44 20.86
CA PRO A 639 -33.64 4.35 21.23
C PRO A 639 -33.29 5.44 22.24
N ASN A 640 -32.62 5.06 23.33
CA ASN A 640 -32.19 5.99 24.36
C ASN A 640 -30.75 6.46 24.09
N ILE A 641 -30.63 7.65 23.49
CA ILE A 641 -29.34 8.29 23.22
C ILE A 641 -29.29 9.59 24.03
N ALA A 642 -28.65 9.56 25.19
CA ALA A 642 -28.52 10.71 26.07
C ALA A 642 -27.46 11.70 25.60
N THR A 643 -26.36 11.22 25.00
CA THR A 643 -25.15 12.00 24.73
C THR A 643 -24.73 11.96 23.25
N PRO A 644 -25.56 12.45 22.30
CA PRO A 644 -25.20 12.47 20.87
C PRO A 644 -23.97 13.36 20.58
N ASP A 645 -23.65 14.32 21.45
CA ASP A 645 -22.47 15.19 21.34
C ASP A 645 -21.13 14.45 21.51
N VAL A 646 -21.13 13.18 21.89
CA VAL A 646 -19.91 12.35 21.89
C VAL A 646 -19.26 12.26 20.50
N LEU A 647 -20.03 12.50 19.43
CA LEU A 647 -19.51 12.61 18.06
C LEU A 647 -18.68 13.88 17.83
N LEU A 648 -18.72 14.87 18.72
CA LEU A 648 -17.93 16.11 18.60
C LEU A 648 -16.77 16.16 19.59
N THR A 649 -16.89 15.47 20.72
CA THR A 649 -15.90 15.51 21.81
C THR A 649 -14.77 14.50 21.62
N VAL A 650 -15.02 13.37 20.94
CA VAL A 650 -14.02 12.31 20.71
C VAL A 650 -13.64 12.28 19.23
N PRO A 651 -12.39 12.62 18.84
CA PRO A 651 -11.97 12.70 17.43
C PRO A 651 -12.23 11.42 16.63
N TYR A 652 -12.01 10.25 17.23
CA TYR A 652 -12.33 8.96 16.59
C TYR A 652 -13.80 8.89 16.19
N ASN A 653 -14.73 9.19 17.11
CA ASN A 653 -16.16 9.15 16.84
C ASN A 653 -16.60 10.19 15.80
N THR A 654 -15.96 11.37 15.82
CA THR A 654 -16.22 12.46 14.85
C THR A 654 -16.00 12.03 13.41
N VAL A 655 -15.00 11.18 13.17
CA VAL A 655 -14.65 10.69 11.84
C VAL A 655 -15.31 9.34 11.55
N ASP A 656 -15.35 8.43 12.53
CA ASP A 656 -15.86 7.06 12.37
C ASP A 656 -17.33 7.05 12.02
N ALA A 657 -18.14 7.96 12.59
CA ALA A 657 -19.52 8.13 12.19
C ALA A 657 -19.67 8.46 10.68
N GLY A 658 -18.72 9.22 10.11
CA GLY A 658 -18.72 9.57 8.69
C GLY A 658 -18.25 8.44 7.78
N THR A 659 -17.22 7.69 8.17
CA THR A 659 -16.77 6.51 7.42
C THR A 659 -17.73 5.34 7.56
N TRP A 660 -18.39 5.19 8.71
CA TRP A 660 -19.48 4.24 8.89
C TRP A 660 -20.67 4.61 8.01
N TYR A 661 -21.08 5.89 7.97
CA TYR A 661 -22.16 6.31 7.08
C TYR A 661 -21.84 6.00 5.62
N TRP A 662 -20.59 6.21 5.20
CA TRP A 662 -20.09 5.82 3.86
C TRP A 662 -20.22 4.32 3.59
N GLU A 663 -19.91 3.48 4.58
CA GLU A 663 -19.97 2.02 4.46
C GLU A 663 -21.38 1.46 4.56
N ALA A 664 -22.22 1.98 5.43
CA ALA A 664 -23.41 1.26 5.87
C ALA A 664 -24.73 1.92 5.47
N THR A 665 -24.70 3.08 4.76
CA THR A 665 -25.77 4.10 4.69
C THR A 665 -27.19 3.63 5.11
N PRO A 666 -27.97 4.42 5.84
CA PRO A 666 -29.32 4.03 6.19
C PRO A 666 -30.29 4.03 4.98
N ASN A 667 -31.16 3.02 4.87
CA ASN A 667 -32.27 2.94 3.91
C ASN A 667 -33.63 2.84 4.62
N HIS A 668 -34.44 3.89 4.58
CA HIS A 668 -35.83 3.89 5.10
C HIS A 668 -36.01 3.35 6.54
N GLY A 669 -35.01 3.49 7.41
CA GLY A 669 -35.11 2.99 8.78
C GLY A 669 -34.43 1.67 9.08
N LEU A 670 -33.76 1.08 8.09
CA LEU A 670 -32.92 -0.11 8.24
C LEU A 670 -31.53 0.19 7.66
N PRO A 671 -30.44 -0.36 8.23
CA PRO A 671 -29.12 -0.15 7.67
C PRO A 671 -29.01 -0.84 6.30
N HIS A 672 -28.30 -0.25 5.34
CA HIS A 672 -27.98 -0.95 4.10
C HIS A 672 -27.17 -2.21 4.44
N SER A 673 -27.52 -3.31 3.78
CA SER A 673 -26.86 -4.59 3.98
C SER A 673 -25.58 -4.73 3.12
N VAL A 674 -25.17 -3.66 2.44
CA VAL A 674 -23.99 -3.64 1.55
C VAL A 674 -23.33 -2.26 1.60
N SER A 675 -22.04 -2.21 1.31
CA SER A 675 -21.26 -1.01 1.09
C SER A 675 -21.74 -0.30 -0.16
N SER A 676 -22.48 0.77 0.07
CA SER A 676 -23.14 1.53 -0.98
C SER A 676 -22.14 2.47 -1.65
N MET A 677 -21.40 3.27 -0.87
CA MET A 677 -20.61 4.36 -1.43
C MET A 677 -19.30 3.90 -2.06
N ASN A 678 -18.64 2.86 -1.51
CA ASN A 678 -17.48 2.26 -2.17
C ASN A 678 -17.86 1.67 -3.54
N ARG A 679 -18.98 0.95 -3.59
CA ARG A 679 -19.53 0.40 -4.84
C ARG A 679 -19.80 1.49 -5.86
N TYR A 680 -20.38 2.61 -5.45
CA TYR A 680 -20.65 3.72 -6.35
C TYR A 680 -19.40 4.49 -6.76
N ALA A 681 -18.45 4.68 -5.85
CA ALA A 681 -17.20 5.38 -6.16
C ALA A 681 -16.32 4.61 -7.16
N ASP A 682 -16.42 3.27 -7.17
CA ASP A 682 -15.66 2.41 -8.09
C ASP A 682 -16.07 2.53 -9.57
N PHE A 683 -17.20 3.19 -9.88
CA PHE A 683 -17.59 3.47 -11.27
C PHE A 683 -16.88 4.70 -11.88
N GLY A 684 -16.01 5.39 -11.13
CA GLY A 684 -15.17 6.46 -11.66
C GLY A 684 -15.44 7.86 -11.10
N ILE A 685 -14.80 8.86 -11.72
CA ILE A 685 -14.74 10.27 -11.24
C ILE A 685 -15.39 11.28 -12.19
N SER A 686 -16.26 10.80 -13.10
CA SER A 686 -17.01 11.68 -14.00
C SER A 686 -17.99 12.57 -13.24
N SER A 687 -18.36 13.72 -13.83
CA SER A 687 -19.32 14.64 -13.22
C SER A 687 -20.70 14.01 -12.94
N LEU A 688 -21.10 13.04 -13.78
CA LEU A 688 -22.31 12.23 -13.58
C LEU A 688 -22.15 11.28 -12.40
N GLN A 689 -21.00 10.60 -12.29
CA GLN A 689 -20.76 9.69 -11.18
C GLN A 689 -20.67 10.42 -9.84
N ILE A 690 -20.04 11.59 -9.80
CA ILE A 690 -19.99 12.43 -8.59
C ILE A 690 -21.40 12.90 -8.20
N GLN A 691 -22.24 13.26 -9.17
CA GLN A 691 -23.64 13.61 -8.91
C GLN A 691 -24.44 12.43 -8.36
N PHE A 692 -24.20 11.23 -8.89
CA PHE A 692 -24.83 10.02 -8.38
C PHE A 692 -24.46 9.78 -6.92
N VAL A 693 -23.15 9.73 -6.59
CA VAL A 693 -22.66 9.59 -5.20
C VAL A 693 -23.23 10.69 -4.28
N THR A 694 -23.25 11.94 -4.74
CA THR A 694 -23.82 13.08 -3.98
C THR A 694 -25.29 12.85 -3.65
N THR A 695 -26.07 12.38 -4.62
CA THR A 695 -27.51 12.13 -4.46
C THR A 695 -27.77 11.03 -3.45
N GLN A 696 -26.91 10.00 -3.41
CA GLN A 696 -27.03 8.92 -2.44
C GLN A 696 -26.67 9.36 -1.01
N ILE A 697 -25.75 10.31 -0.84
CA ILE A 697 -25.37 10.82 0.48
C ILE A 697 -26.44 11.78 1.04
N ASN A 698 -26.93 12.70 0.21
CA ASN A 698 -27.77 13.83 0.65
C ASN A 698 -29.24 13.78 0.22
N GLY A 699 -29.65 12.75 -0.52
CA GLY A 699 -30.99 12.66 -1.12
C GLY A 699 -31.26 13.72 -2.21
N GLY A 700 -30.24 14.47 -2.63
CA GLY A 700 -30.34 15.58 -3.58
C GLY A 700 -28.98 16.09 -4.05
N GLN A 701 -28.96 17.24 -4.72
CA GLN A 701 -27.77 17.79 -5.39
C GLN A 701 -27.18 19.03 -4.68
N TYR A 702 -27.43 19.18 -3.38
CA TYR A 702 -26.90 20.31 -2.61
C TYR A 702 -25.37 20.36 -2.64
N GLY A 703 -24.81 21.52 -3.00
CA GLY A 703 -23.35 21.72 -3.09
C GLY A 703 -22.66 20.95 -4.23
N LEU A 704 -23.41 20.50 -5.26
CA LEU A 704 -22.87 19.62 -6.31
C LEU A 704 -21.66 20.21 -7.06
N GLU A 705 -21.64 21.51 -7.33
CA GLU A 705 -20.52 22.16 -8.02
C GLU A 705 -19.21 22.06 -7.20
N ASN A 706 -19.29 22.31 -5.89
CA ASN A 706 -18.17 22.17 -4.96
C ASN A 706 -17.71 20.70 -4.86
N ARG A 707 -18.66 19.76 -4.71
CA ARG A 707 -18.37 18.32 -4.61
C ARG A 707 -17.69 17.78 -5.86
N ARG A 708 -18.10 18.26 -7.05
CA ARG A 708 -17.44 17.96 -8.33
C ARG A 708 -16.02 18.50 -8.35
N TYR A 709 -15.85 19.78 -8.04
CA TYR A 709 -14.55 20.44 -8.01
C TYR A 709 -13.57 19.72 -7.05
N HIS A 710 -13.95 19.53 -5.79
CA HIS A 710 -13.08 18.94 -4.79
C HIS A 710 -12.74 17.48 -5.10
N THR A 711 -13.72 16.66 -5.49
CA THR A 711 -13.47 15.25 -5.85
C THR A 711 -12.48 15.14 -7.03
N GLN A 712 -12.67 15.93 -8.10
CA GLN A 712 -11.80 15.89 -9.26
C GLN A 712 -10.40 16.45 -8.98
N ARG A 713 -10.29 17.51 -8.18
CA ARG A 713 -9.00 18.04 -7.71
C ARG A 713 -8.23 16.99 -6.91
N LEU A 714 -8.89 16.33 -5.96
CA LEU A 714 -8.28 15.29 -5.13
C LEU A 714 -7.87 14.08 -5.96
N TYR A 715 -8.66 13.70 -6.97
CA TYR A 715 -8.28 12.63 -7.89
C TYR A 715 -7.03 12.96 -8.69
N LYS A 716 -6.84 14.20 -9.13
CA LYS A 716 -5.59 14.63 -9.79
C LYS A 716 -4.38 14.58 -8.85
N LEU A 717 -4.60 14.91 -7.57
CA LEU A 717 -3.57 14.88 -6.53
C LEU A 717 -3.13 13.43 -6.23
N PHE A 718 -4.08 12.53 -5.97
CA PHE A 718 -3.78 11.16 -5.55
C PHE A 718 -3.59 10.17 -6.70
N GLY A 719 -4.33 10.36 -7.80
CA GLY A 719 -4.29 9.49 -8.97
C GLY A 719 -2.98 9.60 -9.74
N ASP A 720 -2.84 8.78 -10.78
CA ASP A 720 -1.65 8.80 -11.66
C ASP A 720 -1.88 9.57 -12.96
N SER A 721 -3.15 9.85 -13.28
CA SER A 721 -3.57 10.63 -14.45
C SER A 721 -3.11 12.08 -14.41
#